data_AF-A0A7S3VJU1-F1
#
_entry.id   AF-A0A7S3VJU1-F1
#
_cell.length_a   1.000
_cell.length_b   1.000
_cell.length_c   1.000
_cell.angle_alpha   90.00
_cell.angle_beta   90.00
_cell.angle_gamma   90.00
#
_symmetry.space_group_name_H-M   'P 1'
#
loop_
_entity.id
_entity.type
_entity.pdbx_description
1 polymer ?
#
loop_
_entity_poly.entity_id
_entity_poly.type
_entity_poly.pdbx_seq_one_letter_code
_entity_poly.pdbx_strand_id
1 'polypeptide(L)'
;MEDSKKRRVAVIGSGISGLSAAWLLHRHGDAVTLFEREAVCGGHTLTDHSSPYPVDLGFQVYNLTTYPHFVGFLESLGVDSEASDMSFALSMDEGKLEWGSHGLDTIFAQRSNLASPSFLRMISDVIRFGKEAPRVLEPSENHKFRDMKMGQYLQQQGYSQGFINNYVVPMCAAVWSVPKAQVMEFPVQLLIRFWVNHHLLDLFQRPLWRVVKGRSKSYVDKVLQELPDVRTSTGVASVRRAAASAPSPAVKVTTEAGQELEFDAVVFATHSDTTLRMLGEDADDAERDVLAAVPYNDNLIYLHTDASLMPRNRKTWASWNFLGHTHASDTAAVCVSYYVNRLQHLPEGAPDMFVTLNPPQPPAADKTFRKLTLSHPMFSARSQEAQAQLGSLQGRRGAFYAGAWCGYGFHEDGIRSAVKAVAGLGVTPPWTCRPTSPKVSFTAQWFMGLFDRFAAATVKSGHLRVILPNGGEMVYGERDPSRVLLEVPEGEEWRNKPRPCATLRVYDLDFFRKIVLRHDTGLGEAYMDKDFEVDSIGGLMAVIVLNARNSEEARGSLGILNWIGDRLLYLSHLRRPNTIAGSRKNIEEHYDAGNDMYKLFLDESMMYSCAIHHPNQSLYDAQMSKLDAIIDAADLQQGQRVLEIGCGWGSFAIRAAQRTGCHVTGLTLSKEQLAEATGRVKAAGLQDNVSLLFCDYRDCQGAGTFDRVVSIEMIEAVGHEHLGSYFATIGRMLKPGGKAVIQAITYPDDRYEDYCNCSDFIREHIFPGGHLPSVGAMVEAARGTGLSLRETTDIGLHYAVTLREWRQRWEDKHADVLRLGYSERFWRKYRFYFAYCEASFDARYIHNFHLSWVKDTTLTPAVEQADASRGRSVALAGAPMFNVSATSAAAEALSRELPSDPITQALLALYFFLAGMLVKGHAYMWLLPCVSCTCAVAIHGVHAVSQVVVAPYRRLTPHAQAWWCADLIHLVFSASMAAASTLYLLQEPAALKLHDQPADTHQPSLLVAASAGFFAFYLWLCIRYRLFTKTLQAVLQYTTLLLLFGVAAYEGLAVMPFLATMLCSEVYSVFFLLSKLQNLAGVRPATGARTLVQRLEWGALILFRVVPHLAASVIVACCPGAFNHSGYYSLAMLGMVCMNYMNYQKVTKGYSSKPHAS
;
A
#
# COMPACT_ATOMS: atom_id res chain seq x y z
N MET A 1 26.52 -31.81 -12.02
CA MET A 1 25.15 -32.12 -12.47
C MET A 1 25.31 -32.94 -13.73
N GLU A 2 24.94 -34.22 -13.68
CA GLU A 2 24.98 -35.10 -14.86
C GLU A 2 24.07 -34.53 -15.96
N ASP A 3 24.59 -34.55 -17.18
CA ASP A 3 23.99 -34.05 -18.40
C ASP A 3 22.72 -34.88 -18.72
N SER A 4 21.57 -34.45 -18.17
CA SER A 4 20.31 -35.16 -18.40
C SER A 4 19.90 -34.97 -19.86
N LYS A 5 19.76 -36.09 -20.58
CA LYS A 5 19.39 -36.11 -22.00
C LYS A 5 18.09 -35.32 -22.19
N LYS A 6 18.14 -34.23 -22.98
CA LYS A 6 16.96 -33.40 -23.30
C LYS A 6 15.83 -34.26 -23.90
N ARG A 7 14.65 -34.22 -23.30
CA ARG A 7 13.46 -34.95 -23.78
C ARG A 7 12.93 -34.29 -25.05
N ARG A 8 12.54 -35.09 -26.04
CA ARG A 8 11.89 -34.61 -27.27
C ARG A 8 10.37 -34.67 -27.12
N VAL A 9 9.68 -33.54 -27.24
CA VAL A 9 8.23 -33.45 -27.03
C VAL A 9 7.54 -32.86 -28.26
N ALA A 10 6.56 -33.57 -28.79
CA ALA A 10 5.66 -33.05 -29.82
C ALA A 10 4.49 -32.31 -29.16
N VAL A 11 4.21 -31.08 -29.59
CA VAL A 11 2.98 -30.37 -29.21
C VAL A 11 2.14 -30.22 -30.47
N ILE A 12 0.91 -30.75 -30.46
CA ILE A 12 0.05 -30.78 -31.65
C ILE A 12 -1.11 -29.80 -31.45
N GLY A 13 -1.20 -28.80 -32.33
CA GLY A 13 -2.14 -27.68 -32.25
C GLY A 13 -1.52 -26.47 -31.57
N SER A 14 -1.67 -25.28 -32.16
CA SER A 14 -1.11 -24.02 -31.66
C SER A 14 -2.14 -23.05 -31.09
N GLY A 15 -3.27 -23.57 -30.59
CA GLY A 15 -4.16 -22.79 -29.73
C GLY A 15 -3.45 -22.33 -28.44
N ILE A 16 -4.12 -21.55 -27.60
CA ILE A 16 -3.56 -21.12 -26.30
C ILE A 16 -2.97 -22.27 -25.48
N SER A 17 -3.62 -23.44 -25.49
CA SER A 17 -3.12 -24.65 -24.83
C SER A 17 -1.77 -25.12 -25.39
N GLY A 18 -1.63 -25.11 -26.71
CA GLY A 18 -0.41 -25.56 -27.39
C GLY A 18 0.73 -24.57 -27.25
N LEU A 19 0.45 -23.29 -27.48
CA LEU A 19 1.44 -22.22 -27.32
C LEU A 19 1.99 -22.18 -25.89
N SER A 20 1.12 -22.22 -24.88
CA SER A 20 1.56 -22.22 -23.49
C SER A 20 2.30 -23.51 -23.09
N ALA A 21 1.85 -24.68 -23.54
CA ALA A 21 2.55 -25.95 -23.28
C ALA A 21 3.95 -25.96 -23.92
N ALA A 22 4.04 -25.60 -25.22
CA ALA A 22 5.30 -25.56 -25.95
C ALA A 22 6.29 -24.59 -25.32
N TRP A 23 5.83 -23.40 -24.95
CA TRP A 23 6.66 -22.38 -24.31
C TRP A 23 7.18 -22.83 -22.94
N LEU A 24 6.32 -23.43 -22.10
CA LEU A 24 6.72 -23.94 -20.78
C LEU A 24 7.75 -25.07 -20.89
N LEU A 25 7.52 -26.03 -21.79
CA LEU A 25 8.45 -27.13 -22.04
C LEU A 25 9.79 -26.62 -22.57
N HIS A 26 9.77 -25.67 -23.50
CA HIS A 26 10.99 -25.07 -24.05
C HIS A 26 11.83 -24.39 -22.95
N ARG A 27 11.20 -23.55 -22.11
CA ARG A 27 11.91 -22.85 -21.02
C ARG A 27 12.39 -23.79 -19.91
N HIS A 28 11.76 -24.95 -19.74
CA HIS A 28 12.25 -26.00 -18.86
C HIS A 28 13.52 -26.69 -19.40
N GLY A 29 13.77 -26.63 -20.72
CA GLY A 29 14.95 -27.19 -21.38
C GLY A 29 14.65 -28.37 -22.32
N ASP A 30 13.38 -28.71 -22.52
CA ASP A 30 12.95 -29.79 -23.42
C ASP A 30 13.09 -29.38 -24.90
N ALA A 31 13.34 -30.36 -25.78
CA ALA A 31 13.38 -30.16 -27.22
C ALA A 31 11.95 -30.28 -27.80
N VAL A 32 11.32 -29.12 -28.05
CA VAL A 32 9.91 -29.02 -28.43
C VAL A 32 9.77 -28.82 -29.95
N THR A 33 8.87 -29.59 -30.57
CA THR A 33 8.35 -29.32 -31.93
C THR A 33 6.86 -29.02 -31.85
N LEU A 34 6.45 -27.82 -32.25
CA LEU A 34 5.05 -27.40 -32.31
C LEU A 34 4.50 -27.62 -33.73
N PHE A 35 3.46 -28.44 -33.86
CA PHE A 35 2.76 -28.69 -35.12
C PHE A 35 1.47 -27.88 -35.20
N GLU A 36 1.30 -27.14 -36.28
CA GLU A 36 0.07 -26.43 -36.61
C GLU A 36 -0.38 -26.80 -38.02
N ARG A 37 -1.67 -27.15 -38.15
CA ARG A 37 -2.27 -27.54 -39.43
C ARG A 37 -2.46 -26.34 -40.34
N GLU A 38 -2.85 -25.20 -39.78
CA GLU A 38 -3.06 -23.96 -40.50
C GLU A 38 -1.75 -23.23 -40.83
N ALA A 39 -1.79 -22.25 -41.73
CA ALA A 39 -0.62 -21.45 -42.09
C ALA A 39 -0.16 -20.49 -40.96
N VAL A 40 -1.03 -20.21 -39.99
CA VAL A 40 -0.81 -19.24 -38.91
C VAL A 40 -1.11 -19.90 -37.57
N CYS A 41 -0.26 -19.66 -36.58
CA CYS A 41 -0.48 -20.15 -35.22
C CYS A 41 -1.50 -19.32 -34.44
N GLY A 42 -2.17 -19.95 -33.47
CA GLY A 42 -3.07 -19.28 -32.51
C GLY A 42 -4.44 -19.94 -32.37
N GLY A 43 -4.92 -20.65 -33.40
CA GLY A 43 -6.26 -21.25 -33.42
C GLY A 43 -7.35 -20.18 -33.21
N HIS A 44 -8.13 -20.28 -32.13
CA HIS A 44 -9.10 -19.24 -31.74
C HIS A 44 -8.46 -17.93 -31.28
N THR A 45 -7.14 -17.89 -31.07
CA THR A 45 -6.36 -16.66 -30.88
C THR A 45 -6.06 -16.04 -32.24
N LEU A 46 -7.02 -15.29 -32.77
CA LEU A 46 -6.98 -14.83 -34.15
C LEU A 46 -7.17 -13.31 -34.22
N THR A 47 -6.09 -12.61 -34.54
CA THR A 47 -6.13 -11.21 -34.97
C THR A 47 -6.25 -11.17 -36.49
N ASP A 48 -7.32 -10.55 -37.00
CA ASP A 48 -7.55 -10.35 -38.42
C ASP A 48 -7.07 -8.95 -38.86
N HIS A 49 -6.45 -8.91 -40.05
CA HIS A 49 -5.85 -7.72 -40.65
C HIS A 49 -6.49 -7.38 -42.02
N SER A 50 -7.66 -7.94 -42.33
CA SER A 50 -8.37 -7.65 -43.59
C SER A 50 -8.91 -6.22 -43.64
N SER A 51 -9.07 -5.58 -42.49
CA SER A 51 -9.34 -4.15 -42.36
C SER A 51 -8.07 -3.37 -41.99
N PRO A 52 -8.01 -2.05 -42.24
CA PRO A 52 -6.91 -1.18 -41.78
C PRO A 52 -6.73 -1.18 -40.25
N TYR A 53 -7.73 -1.64 -39.51
CA TYR A 53 -7.75 -1.74 -38.06
C TYR A 53 -7.70 -3.22 -37.66
N PRO A 54 -6.61 -3.72 -37.04
CA PRO A 54 -6.53 -5.10 -36.57
C PRO A 54 -7.56 -5.39 -35.49
N VAL A 55 -8.30 -6.49 -35.66
CA VAL A 55 -9.39 -6.89 -34.75
C VAL A 55 -9.23 -8.35 -34.34
N ASP A 56 -9.36 -8.66 -33.06
CA ASP A 56 -9.45 -10.05 -32.59
C ASP A 56 -10.84 -10.62 -32.90
N LEU A 57 -10.92 -11.79 -33.56
CA LEU A 57 -12.19 -12.40 -34.00
C LEU A 57 -12.64 -13.60 -33.14
N GLY A 58 -11.71 -14.28 -32.46
CA GLY A 58 -12.00 -15.41 -31.59
C GLY A 58 -11.90 -15.02 -30.12
N PHE A 59 -10.74 -15.24 -29.51
CA PHE A 59 -10.44 -14.72 -28.17
C PHE A 59 -10.26 -13.20 -28.21
N GLN A 60 -11.16 -12.48 -27.54
CA GLN A 60 -11.16 -11.01 -27.56
C GLN A 60 -10.78 -10.40 -26.22
N VAL A 61 -11.17 -11.01 -25.09
CA VAL A 61 -11.18 -10.35 -23.77
C VAL A 61 -10.97 -11.30 -22.60
N TYR A 62 -10.44 -10.76 -21.51
CA TYR A 62 -10.22 -11.47 -20.25
C TYR A 62 -10.32 -10.53 -19.04
N ASN A 63 -10.18 -11.04 -17.82
CA ASN A 63 -10.05 -10.19 -16.62
C ASN A 63 -9.11 -10.83 -15.59
N LEU A 64 -8.59 -10.02 -14.65
CA LEU A 64 -7.54 -10.47 -13.73
C LEU A 64 -8.00 -11.50 -12.69
N THR A 65 -9.31 -11.54 -12.40
CA THR A 65 -9.87 -12.44 -11.38
C THR A 65 -10.04 -13.86 -11.90
N THR A 66 -10.54 -14.00 -13.13
CA THR A 66 -11.01 -15.29 -13.66
C THR A 66 -10.01 -15.94 -14.61
N TYR A 67 -8.95 -15.22 -14.99
CA TYR A 67 -7.90 -15.69 -15.90
C TYR A 67 -6.49 -15.67 -15.25
N PRO A 68 -6.28 -16.21 -14.05
CA PRO A 68 -5.02 -16.07 -13.34
C PRO A 68 -3.81 -16.69 -14.08
N HIS A 69 -3.99 -17.82 -14.77
CA HIS A 69 -2.89 -18.41 -15.56
C HIS A 69 -2.57 -17.57 -16.80
N PHE A 70 -3.59 -17.13 -17.53
CA PHE A 70 -3.36 -16.30 -18.71
C PHE A 70 -2.69 -14.96 -18.35
N VAL A 71 -3.06 -14.36 -17.21
CA VAL A 71 -2.40 -13.13 -16.73
C VAL A 71 -0.92 -13.41 -16.42
N GLY A 72 -0.61 -14.46 -15.65
CA GLY A 72 0.78 -14.81 -15.33
C GLY A 72 1.61 -15.14 -16.59
N PHE A 73 0.97 -15.70 -17.61
CA PHE A 73 1.60 -15.96 -18.91
C PHE A 73 1.93 -14.67 -19.67
N LEU A 74 0.98 -13.74 -19.78
CA LEU A 74 1.23 -12.44 -20.41
C LEU A 74 2.32 -11.65 -19.69
N GLU A 75 2.29 -11.63 -18.35
CA GLU A 75 3.31 -11.00 -17.51
C GLU A 75 4.70 -11.61 -17.76
N SER A 76 4.80 -12.94 -17.86
CA SER A 76 6.07 -13.64 -18.14
C SER A 76 6.62 -13.38 -19.55
N LEU A 77 5.73 -13.05 -20.51
CA LEU A 77 6.09 -12.64 -21.86
C LEU A 77 6.34 -11.11 -21.95
N GLY A 78 6.07 -10.35 -20.88
CA GLY A 78 6.09 -8.89 -20.89
C GLY A 78 5.07 -8.27 -21.85
N VAL A 79 3.90 -8.90 -22.01
CA VAL A 79 2.79 -8.40 -22.85
C VAL A 79 1.80 -7.65 -21.96
N ASP A 80 1.57 -6.38 -22.27
CA ASP A 80 0.64 -5.55 -21.53
C ASP A 80 -0.80 -5.67 -22.06
N SER A 81 -1.74 -5.09 -21.32
CA SER A 81 -3.17 -5.09 -21.63
C SER A 81 -3.81 -3.77 -21.32
N GLU A 82 -5.01 -3.55 -21.83
CA GLU A 82 -5.79 -2.33 -21.65
C GLU A 82 -7.16 -2.67 -21.09
N ALA A 83 -7.75 -1.77 -20.30
CA ALA A 83 -9.14 -1.91 -19.85
C ALA A 83 -10.09 -2.06 -21.03
N SER A 84 -11.24 -2.70 -20.83
CA SER A 84 -12.24 -2.96 -21.86
C SER A 84 -13.64 -2.87 -21.25
N ASP A 85 -14.60 -2.42 -22.06
CA ASP A 85 -16.01 -2.53 -21.73
C ASP A 85 -16.54 -3.93 -22.05
N MET A 86 -17.50 -4.40 -21.25
CA MET A 86 -18.18 -5.70 -21.44
C MET A 86 -19.69 -5.54 -21.30
N SER A 87 -20.22 -4.41 -21.77
CA SER A 87 -21.66 -4.16 -21.72
C SER A 87 -22.43 -5.13 -22.62
N PHE A 88 -23.63 -5.48 -22.19
CA PHE A 88 -24.56 -6.33 -22.90
C PHE A 88 -25.81 -5.55 -23.28
N ALA A 89 -26.39 -5.89 -24.44
CA ALA A 89 -27.67 -5.38 -24.89
C ALA A 89 -28.52 -6.45 -25.55
N LEU A 90 -29.82 -6.26 -25.47
CA LEU A 90 -30.84 -7.09 -26.09
C LEU A 90 -31.63 -6.25 -27.09
N SER A 91 -31.88 -6.80 -28.28
CA SER A 91 -32.92 -6.33 -29.20
C SER A 91 -33.79 -7.50 -29.64
N MET A 92 -35.09 -7.42 -29.35
CA MET A 92 -36.07 -8.44 -29.72
C MET A 92 -37.08 -7.89 -30.72
N ASP A 93 -37.48 -8.74 -31.67
CA ASP A 93 -38.53 -8.48 -32.65
C ASP A 93 -38.33 -7.15 -33.40
N GLU A 94 -37.12 -6.99 -33.95
CA GLU A 94 -36.70 -5.78 -34.69
C GLU A 94 -36.79 -4.48 -33.89
N GLY A 95 -36.57 -4.55 -32.57
CA GLY A 95 -36.49 -3.38 -31.70
C GLY A 95 -37.79 -3.06 -30.95
N LYS A 96 -38.78 -3.96 -30.94
CA LYS A 96 -39.97 -3.80 -30.09
C LYS A 96 -39.62 -3.79 -28.60
N LEU A 97 -38.62 -4.56 -28.20
CA LEU A 97 -38.05 -4.53 -26.86
C LEU A 97 -36.54 -4.39 -26.95
N GLU A 98 -36.01 -3.31 -26.37
CA GLU A 98 -34.57 -3.06 -26.27
C GLU A 98 -34.16 -2.56 -24.89
N TRP A 99 -33.08 -3.12 -24.35
CA TRP A 99 -32.44 -2.65 -23.13
C TRP A 99 -30.94 -2.97 -23.13
N GLY A 100 -30.16 -2.18 -22.40
CA GLY A 100 -28.71 -2.36 -22.25
C GLY A 100 -28.26 -2.34 -20.79
N SER A 101 -27.06 -2.84 -20.53
CA SER A 101 -26.52 -3.03 -19.17
C SER A 101 -25.57 -1.92 -18.68
N HIS A 102 -25.39 -0.83 -19.43
CA HIS A 102 -24.37 0.22 -19.17
C HIS A 102 -24.86 1.30 -18.17
N GLY A 103 -26.06 1.16 -17.63
CA GLY A 103 -26.63 2.08 -16.64
C GLY A 103 -28.15 2.18 -16.74
N LEU A 104 -28.77 2.91 -15.80
CA LEU A 104 -30.23 3.07 -15.74
C LEU A 104 -30.81 3.68 -17.02
N ASP A 105 -30.08 4.59 -17.67
CA ASP A 105 -30.54 5.20 -18.92
C ASP A 105 -30.61 4.20 -20.08
N THR A 106 -29.72 3.20 -20.09
CA THR A 106 -29.71 2.12 -21.10
C THR A 106 -30.65 0.97 -20.76
N ILE A 107 -30.89 0.69 -19.47
CA ILE A 107 -31.91 -0.27 -19.02
C ILE A 107 -33.30 0.23 -19.41
N PHE A 108 -33.56 1.53 -19.18
CA PHE A 108 -34.79 2.21 -19.56
C PHE A 108 -34.60 3.07 -20.81
N ALA A 109 -33.88 2.55 -21.81
CA ALA A 109 -33.69 3.23 -23.09
C ALA A 109 -35.04 3.51 -23.78
N GLN A 110 -35.97 2.57 -23.64
CA GLN A 110 -37.39 2.76 -23.93
C GLN A 110 -38.12 3.17 -22.65
N ARG A 111 -38.48 4.45 -22.51
CA ARG A 111 -39.10 4.99 -21.28
C ARG A 111 -40.43 4.35 -20.92
N SER A 112 -41.16 3.82 -21.90
CA SER A 112 -42.37 3.01 -21.70
C SER A 112 -42.14 1.80 -20.79
N ASN A 113 -40.92 1.26 -20.73
CA ASN A 113 -40.57 0.12 -19.89
C ASN A 113 -40.62 0.43 -18.39
N LEU A 114 -40.56 1.71 -17.99
CA LEU A 114 -40.78 2.13 -16.60
C LEU A 114 -42.22 1.86 -16.13
N ALA A 115 -43.17 1.82 -17.06
CA ALA A 115 -44.58 1.55 -16.78
C ALA A 115 -44.99 0.10 -17.17
N SER A 116 -44.06 -0.72 -17.65
CA SER A 116 -44.34 -2.09 -18.09
C SER A 116 -44.21 -3.08 -16.94
N PRO A 117 -45.33 -3.68 -16.44
CA PRO A 117 -45.26 -4.59 -15.30
C PRO A 117 -44.41 -5.84 -15.59
N SER A 118 -44.45 -6.34 -16.83
CA SER A 118 -43.66 -7.50 -17.26
C SER A 118 -42.16 -7.20 -17.30
N PHE A 119 -41.78 -6.00 -17.74
CA PHE A 119 -40.37 -5.57 -17.75
C PHE A 119 -39.85 -5.34 -16.33
N LEU A 120 -40.62 -4.65 -15.47
CA LEU A 120 -40.23 -4.46 -14.07
C LEU A 120 -40.15 -5.80 -13.32
N ARG A 121 -41.04 -6.76 -13.63
CA ARG A 121 -40.97 -8.12 -13.09
C ARG A 121 -39.71 -8.84 -13.55
N MET A 122 -39.33 -8.71 -14.82
CA MET A 122 -38.06 -9.24 -15.33
C MET A 122 -36.86 -8.69 -14.55
N ILE A 123 -36.77 -7.38 -14.36
CA ILE A 123 -35.68 -6.75 -13.59
C ILE A 123 -35.67 -7.23 -12.13
N SER A 124 -36.84 -7.36 -11.51
CA SER A 124 -36.97 -7.93 -10.16
C SER A 124 -36.48 -9.38 -10.11
N ASP A 125 -36.82 -10.19 -11.11
CA ASP A 125 -36.36 -11.58 -11.24
C ASP A 125 -34.85 -11.68 -11.48
N VAL A 126 -34.23 -10.74 -12.21
CA VAL A 126 -32.75 -10.67 -12.35
C VAL A 126 -32.08 -10.47 -10.99
N ILE A 127 -32.58 -9.51 -10.20
CA ILE A 127 -32.05 -9.24 -8.85
C ILE A 127 -32.28 -10.44 -7.93
N ARG A 128 -33.46 -11.09 -8.03
CA ARG A 128 -33.80 -12.29 -7.27
C ARG A 128 -32.87 -13.46 -7.61
N PHE A 129 -32.66 -13.72 -8.90
CA PHE A 129 -31.79 -14.79 -9.39
C PHE A 129 -30.35 -14.59 -8.93
N GLY A 130 -29.82 -13.35 -8.99
CA GLY A 130 -28.49 -13.03 -8.48
C GLY A 130 -28.29 -13.39 -7.00
N LYS A 131 -29.36 -13.35 -6.18
CA LYS A 131 -29.33 -13.69 -4.75
C LYS A 131 -29.57 -15.18 -4.48
N GLU A 132 -30.46 -15.81 -5.24
CA GLU A 132 -30.92 -17.18 -4.99
C GLU A 132 -30.05 -18.24 -5.68
N ALA A 133 -29.61 -17.98 -6.91
CA ALA A 133 -28.86 -18.94 -7.72
C ALA A 133 -27.59 -19.47 -7.01
N PRO A 134 -26.76 -18.65 -6.34
CA PRO A 134 -25.56 -19.16 -5.66
C PRO A 134 -25.82 -20.27 -4.63
N ARG A 135 -27.03 -20.33 -4.03
CA ARG A 135 -27.41 -21.37 -3.05
C ARG A 135 -27.42 -22.77 -3.64
N VAL A 136 -27.59 -22.90 -4.96
CA VAL A 136 -27.52 -24.18 -5.67
C VAL A 136 -26.16 -24.86 -5.53
N LEU A 137 -25.11 -24.10 -5.21
CA LEU A 137 -23.75 -24.59 -5.01
C LEU A 137 -23.41 -24.85 -3.54
N GLU A 138 -24.33 -24.58 -2.60
CA GLU A 138 -24.09 -24.84 -1.17
C GLU A 138 -23.97 -26.35 -0.91
N PRO A 139 -22.95 -26.80 -0.15
CA PRO A 139 -22.74 -28.23 0.11
C PRO A 139 -23.98 -28.94 0.69
N SER A 140 -24.78 -28.25 1.51
CA SER A 140 -26.03 -28.75 2.11
C SER A 140 -27.12 -29.06 1.08
N GLU A 141 -27.21 -28.28 0.00
CA GLU A 141 -28.26 -28.40 -1.03
C GLU A 141 -27.77 -29.16 -2.28
N ASN A 142 -26.49 -29.51 -2.35
CA ASN A 142 -25.84 -30.07 -3.55
C ASN A 142 -26.56 -31.31 -4.11
N HIS A 143 -27.06 -32.20 -3.25
CA HIS A 143 -27.76 -33.42 -3.65
C HIS A 143 -29.08 -33.15 -4.40
N LYS A 144 -29.75 -32.03 -4.10
CA LYS A 144 -31.05 -31.67 -4.66
C LYS A 144 -30.97 -31.19 -6.12
N PHE A 145 -29.84 -30.60 -6.50
CA PHE A 145 -29.67 -29.91 -7.78
C PHE A 145 -28.71 -30.61 -8.75
N ARG A 146 -28.10 -31.72 -8.34
CA ARG A 146 -27.06 -32.44 -9.10
C ARG A 146 -27.49 -32.78 -10.53
N ASP A 147 -28.67 -33.36 -10.69
CA ASP A 147 -29.18 -33.85 -11.98
C ASP A 147 -30.26 -32.92 -12.58
N MET A 148 -30.45 -31.74 -11.98
CA MET A 148 -31.50 -30.81 -12.39
C MET A 148 -31.05 -29.97 -13.60
N LYS A 149 -31.94 -29.87 -14.59
CA LYS A 149 -31.73 -29.03 -15.76
C LYS A 149 -32.13 -27.57 -15.49
N MET A 150 -31.52 -26.64 -16.21
CA MET A 150 -31.79 -25.20 -16.03
C MET A 150 -33.27 -24.85 -16.24
N GLY A 151 -33.93 -25.45 -17.24
CA GLY A 151 -35.35 -25.21 -17.49
C GLY A 151 -36.25 -25.65 -16.33
N GLN A 152 -35.95 -26.80 -15.73
CA GLN A 152 -36.69 -27.32 -14.56
C GLN A 152 -36.50 -26.42 -13.35
N TYR A 153 -35.27 -25.95 -13.10
CA TYR A 153 -34.97 -25.02 -12.02
C TYR A 153 -35.76 -23.71 -12.17
N LEU A 154 -35.72 -23.09 -13.34
CA LEU A 154 -36.40 -21.83 -13.61
C LEU A 154 -37.91 -21.93 -13.41
N GLN A 155 -38.51 -23.04 -13.83
CA GLN A 155 -39.93 -23.31 -13.65
C GLN A 155 -40.29 -23.56 -12.18
N GLN A 156 -39.53 -24.39 -11.47
CA GLN A 156 -39.77 -24.72 -10.06
C GLN A 156 -39.65 -23.49 -9.15
N GLN A 157 -38.75 -22.57 -9.44
CA GLN A 157 -38.57 -21.32 -8.69
C GLN A 157 -39.53 -20.19 -9.14
N GLY A 158 -40.42 -20.47 -10.10
CA GLY A 158 -41.45 -19.53 -10.55
C GLY A 158 -40.89 -18.24 -11.16
N TYR A 159 -39.85 -18.34 -11.98
CA TYR A 159 -39.31 -17.19 -12.72
C TYR A 159 -40.20 -16.81 -13.91
N SER A 160 -40.31 -15.51 -14.21
CA SER A 160 -41.16 -15.03 -15.32
C SER A 160 -40.60 -15.39 -16.70
N GLN A 161 -41.49 -15.55 -17.70
CA GLN A 161 -41.09 -15.79 -19.09
C GLN A 161 -40.26 -14.64 -19.68
N GLY A 162 -40.48 -13.40 -19.22
CA GLY A 162 -39.65 -12.25 -19.59
C GLY A 162 -38.21 -12.43 -19.13
N PHE A 163 -37.98 -12.85 -17.89
CA PHE A 163 -36.64 -13.15 -17.39
C PHE A 163 -35.95 -14.30 -18.13
N ILE A 164 -36.70 -15.37 -18.41
CA ILE A 164 -36.13 -16.53 -19.11
C ILE A 164 -35.72 -16.15 -20.55
N ASN A 165 -36.64 -15.57 -21.32
CA ASN A 165 -36.44 -15.35 -22.76
C ASN A 165 -35.67 -14.06 -23.09
N ASN A 166 -35.68 -13.05 -22.20
CA ASN A 166 -35.05 -11.75 -22.46
C ASN A 166 -33.82 -11.48 -21.59
N TYR A 167 -33.41 -12.42 -20.72
CA TYR A 167 -32.18 -12.32 -19.92
C TYR A 167 -31.39 -13.62 -19.88
N VAL A 168 -31.92 -14.71 -19.29
CA VAL A 168 -31.15 -15.94 -19.08
C VAL A 168 -30.72 -16.59 -20.39
N VAL A 169 -31.68 -16.83 -21.29
CA VAL A 169 -31.41 -17.44 -22.59
C VAL A 169 -30.45 -16.56 -23.41
N PRO A 170 -30.72 -15.26 -23.62
CA PRO A 170 -29.80 -14.38 -24.33
C PRO A 170 -28.38 -14.35 -23.77
N MET A 171 -28.22 -14.29 -22.44
CA MET A 171 -26.91 -14.29 -21.80
C MET A 171 -26.15 -15.60 -22.04
N CYS A 172 -26.79 -16.75 -21.82
CA CYS A 172 -26.13 -18.05 -22.04
C CYS A 172 -25.83 -18.27 -23.52
N ALA A 173 -26.80 -17.94 -24.37
CA ALA A 173 -26.67 -18.07 -25.80
C ALA A 173 -25.54 -17.19 -26.36
N ALA A 174 -25.33 -15.99 -25.82
CA ALA A 174 -24.23 -15.13 -26.23
C ALA A 174 -22.85 -15.62 -25.75
N VAL A 175 -22.80 -16.36 -24.64
CA VAL A 175 -21.55 -16.90 -24.10
C VAL A 175 -21.12 -18.17 -24.83
N TRP A 176 -22.03 -19.11 -25.09
CA TRP A 176 -21.70 -20.40 -25.71
C TRP A 176 -22.13 -20.54 -27.17
N SER A 177 -22.80 -19.53 -27.74
CA SER A 177 -23.35 -19.58 -29.11
C SER A 177 -24.26 -20.80 -29.35
N VAL A 178 -25.09 -21.13 -28.37
CA VAL A 178 -25.98 -22.31 -28.38
C VAL A 178 -27.46 -21.91 -28.45
N PRO A 179 -28.32 -22.69 -29.14
CA PRO A 179 -29.75 -22.43 -29.20
C PRO A 179 -30.44 -22.49 -27.84
N LYS A 180 -31.64 -21.87 -27.75
CA LYS A 180 -32.46 -21.86 -26.53
C LYS A 180 -32.73 -23.25 -25.98
N ALA A 181 -33.08 -24.22 -26.82
CA ALA A 181 -33.33 -25.60 -26.38
C ALA A 181 -32.14 -26.17 -25.61
N GLN A 182 -30.92 -25.89 -26.07
CA GLN A 182 -29.72 -26.37 -25.42
C GLN A 182 -29.46 -25.64 -24.10
N VAL A 183 -29.68 -24.32 -24.02
CA VAL A 183 -29.59 -23.56 -22.75
C VAL A 183 -30.46 -24.19 -21.66
N MET A 184 -31.69 -24.59 -22.01
CA MET A 184 -32.64 -25.16 -21.05
C MET A 184 -32.24 -26.55 -20.54
N GLU A 185 -31.41 -27.26 -21.31
CA GLU A 185 -30.92 -28.61 -21.00
C GLU A 185 -29.62 -28.62 -20.19
N PHE A 186 -28.95 -27.47 -20.00
CA PHE A 186 -27.72 -27.42 -19.20
C PHE A 186 -27.96 -27.88 -17.75
N PRO A 187 -27.02 -28.63 -17.16
CA PRO A 187 -27.01 -28.89 -15.73
C PRO A 187 -26.96 -27.57 -14.95
N VAL A 188 -27.93 -27.35 -14.05
CA VAL A 188 -28.09 -26.09 -13.33
C VAL A 188 -26.84 -25.72 -12.53
N GLN A 189 -26.21 -26.70 -11.88
CA GLN A 189 -25.00 -26.49 -11.09
C GLN A 189 -23.81 -26.04 -11.94
N LEU A 190 -23.68 -26.60 -13.15
CA LEU A 190 -22.59 -26.24 -14.05
C LEU A 190 -22.73 -24.78 -14.50
N LEU A 191 -23.94 -24.40 -14.90
CA LEU A 191 -24.25 -23.06 -15.37
C LEU A 191 -24.11 -22.03 -14.24
N ILE A 192 -24.69 -22.28 -13.07
CA ILE A 192 -24.58 -21.37 -11.92
C ILE A 192 -23.14 -21.25 -11.44
N ARG A 193 -22.38 -22.36 -11.37
CA ARG A 193 -20.95 -22.31 -11.03
C ARG A 193 -20.17 -21.44 -12.01
N PHE A 194 -20.46 -21.56 -13.30
CA PHE A 194 -19.86 -20.68 -14.29
C PHE A 194 -20.19 -19.20 -14.01
N TRP A 195 -21.46 -18.85 -13.79
CA TRP A 195 -21.89 -17.48 -13.54
C TRP A 195 -21.31 -16.89 -12.24
N VAL A 196 -21.21 -17.69 -11.18
CA VAL A 196 -20.57 -17.31 -9.92
C VAL A 196 -19.07 -17.06 -10.14
N ASN A 197 -18.37 -18.00 -10.77
CA ASN A 197 -16.93 -17.88 -11.03
C ASN A 197 -16.62 -16.67 -11.94
N HIS A 198 -17.51 -16.32 -12.85
CA HIS A 198 -17.34 -15.21 -13.80
C HIS A 198 -17.96 -13.89 -13.34
N HIS A 199 -18.45 -13.82 -12.09
CA HIS A 199 -19.07 -12.62 -11.53
C HIS A 199 -20.25 -12.06 -12.35
N LEU A 200 -20.94 -12.91 -13.12
CA LEU A 200 -22.10 -12.51 -13.93
C LEU A 200 -23.36 -12.26 -13.08
N LEU A 201 -23.38 -12.77 -11.83
CA LEU A 201 -24.44 -12.54 -10.85
C LEU A 201 -24.22 -11.26 -10.02
N ASP A 202 -23.01 -10.69 -10.02
CA ASP A 202 -22.71 -9.48 -9.25
C ASP A 202 -23.24 -8.23 -9.99
N LEU A 203 -23.89 -7.31 -9.28
CA LEU A 203 -24.52 -6.12 -9.90
C LEU A 203 -23.65 -4.85 -9.87
N PHE A 204 -22.81 -4.70 -8.84
CA PHE A 204 -22.07 -3.44 -8.61
C PHE A 204 -20.54 -3.62 -8.61
N GLN A 205 -20.03 -4.72 -8.05
CA GLN A 205 -18.59 -4.97 -7.91
C GLN A 205 -18.15 -6.07 -8.88
N ARG A 206 -18.09 -5.71 -10.16
CA ARG A 206 -17.68 -6.60 -11.25
C ARG A 206 -16.18 -6.47 -11.52
N PRO A 207 -15.53 -7.52 -12.02
CA PRO A 207 -14.17 -7.41 -12.52
C PRO A 207 -14.14 -6.48 -13.74
N LEU A 208 -13.06 -5.71 -13.87
CA LEU A 208 -12.76 -4.93 -15.06
C LEU A 208 -12.22 -5.87 -16.14
N TRP A 209 -12.89 -5.87 -17.28
CA TRP A 209 -12.46 -6.61 -18.45
C TRP A 209 -11.30 -5.92 -19.13
N ARG A 210 -10.51 -6.69 -19.86
CA ARG A 210 -9.27 -6.26 -20.50
C ARG A 210 -9.09 -6.91 -21.86
N VAL A 211 -8.38 -6.21 -22.73
CA VAL A 211 -7.92 -6.67 -24.04
C VAL A 211 -6.39 -6.70 -24.05
N VAL A 212 -5.80 -7.58 -24.86
CA VAL A 212 -4.34 -7.60 -25.04
C VAL A 212 -3.91 -6.37 -25.83
N LYS A 213 -2.91 -5.65 -25.34
CA LYS A 213 -2.38 -4.47 -26.04
C LYS A 213 -1.71 -4.93 -27.33
N GLY A 214 -2.05 -4.28 -28.45
CA GLY A 214 -1.61 -4.73 -29.77
C GLY A 214 -2.28 -6.02 -30.25
N ARG A 215 -3.44 -6.39 -29.68
CA ARG A 215 -4.24 -7.58 -30.01
C ARG A 215 -3.59 -8.90 -29.63
N SER A 216 -4.36 -9.98 -29.72
CA SER A 216 -3.93 -11.31 -29.27
C SER A 216 -2.70 -11.85 -30.02
N LYS A 217 -2.49 -11.45 -31.28
CA LYS A 217 -1.27 -11.76 -32.05
C LYS A 217 0.03 -11.33 -31.37
N SER A 218 0.01 -10.28 -30.54
CA SER A 218 1.24 -9.77 -29.91
C SER A 218 1.91 -10.81 -28.98
N TYR A 219 1.13 -11.57 -28.21
CA TYR A 219 1.70 -12.60 -27.35
C TYR A 219 2.02 -13.88 -28.13
N VAL A 220 1.25 -14.20 -29.18
CA VAL A 220 1.54 -15.32 -30.08
C VAL A 220 2.93 -15.12 -30.70
N ASP A 221 3.19 -13.94 -31.25
CA ASP A 221 4.47 -13.62 -31.89
C ASP A 221 5.64 -13.72 -30.90
N LYS A 222 5.46 -13.27 -29.64
CA LYS A 222 6.50 -13.42 -28.61
C LYS A 222 6.80 -14.87 -28.26
N VAL A 223 5.78 -15.72 -28.17
CA VAL A 223 5.99 -17.16 -27.94
C VAL A 223 6.76 -17.77 -29.11
N LEU A 224 6.34 -17.48 -30.34
CA LEU A 224 6.97 -18.01 -31.55
C LEU A 224 8.44 -17.55 -31.71
N GLN A 225 8.77 -16.35 -31.26
CA GLN A 225 10.17 -15.85 -31.27
C GLN A 225 11.10 -16.65 -30.35
N GLU A 226 10.57 -17.27 -29.30
CA GLU A 226 11.36 -18.10 -28.37
C GLU A 226 11.41 -19.58 -28.80
N LEU A 227 10.41 -20.07 -29.53
CA LEU A 227 10.33 -21.49 -29.88
C LEU A 227 11.28 -21.87 -31.04
N PRO A 228 12.09 -22.93 -30.90
CA PRO A 228 13.11 -23.29 -31.89
C PRO A 228 12.59 -24.07 -33.12
N ASP A 229 11.47 -24.81 -33.00
CA ASP A 229 10.90 -25.62 -34.07
C ASP A 229 9.36 -25.49 -34.08
N VAL A 230 8.86 -24.66 -35.00
CA VAL A 230 7.43 -24.44 -35.25
C VAL A 230 7.13 -24.81 -36.70
N ARG A 231 6.19 -25.74 -36.89
CA ARG A 231 5.81 -26.27 -38.22
C ARG A 231 4.36 -25.93 -38.51
N THR A 232 4.15 -24.85 -39.25
CA THR A 232 2.83 -24.48 -39.80
C THR A 232 2.54 -25.23 -41.07
N SER A 233 1.27 -25.21 -41.53
CA SER A 233 0.81 -25.97 -42.70
C SER A 233 1.20 -27.46 -42.65
N THR A 234 1.36 -27.99 -41.44
CA THR A 234 1.87 -29.34 -41.17
C THR A 234 0.88 -30.04 -40.25
N GLY A 235 -0.26 -30.43 -40.82
CA GLY A 235 -1.24 -31.24 -40.10
C GLY A 235 -0.65 -32.59 -39.67
N VAL A 236 -1.06 -33.08 -38.50
CA VAL A 236 -0.72 -34.43 -38.04
C VAL A 236 -1.85 -35.37 -38.44
N ALA A 237 -1.52 -36.41 -39.22
CA ALA A 237 -2.48 -37.40 -39.69
C ALA A 237 -2.72 -38.50 -38.65
N SER A 238 -1.65 -38.99 -38.01
CA SER A 238 -1.75 -40.03 -36.99
C SER A 238 -0.66 -39.97 -35.95
N VAL A 239 -0.97 -40.45 -34.75
CA VAL A 239 -0.01 -40.68 -33.67
C VAL A 239 -0.09 -42.14 -33.24
N ARG A 240 1.06 -42.81 -33.14
CA ARG A 240 1.20 -44.19 -32.69
C ARG A 240 2.13 -44.22 -31.48
N ARG A 241 1.73 -44.91 -30.42
CA ARG A 241 2.49 -44.93 -29.16
C ARG A 241 2.89 -46.36 -28.82
N ALA A 242 4.14 -46.56 -28.42
CA ALA A 242 4.64 -47.88 -28.03
C ALA A 242 3.86 -48.46 -26.84
N ALA A 243 3.93 -49.78 -26.66
CA ALA A 243 3.39 -50.44 -25.48
C ALA A 243 4.10 -49.93 -24.21
N ALA A 244 3.40 -49.90 -23.07
CA ALA A 244 3.92 -49.35 -21.81
C ALA A 244 5.23 -50.00 -21.31
N SER A 245 5.59 -51.18 -21.84
CA SER A 245 6.80 -51.93 -21.54
C SER A 245 7.99 -51.67 -22.48
N ALA A 246 7.84 -50.83 -23.51
CA ALA A 246 8.88 -50.57 -24.50
C ALA A 246 9.90 -49.50 -24.04
N PRO A 247 11.18 -49.58 -24.44
CA PRO A 247 12.16 -48.51 -24.20
C PRO A 247 11.87 -47.26 -25.05
N SER A 248 12.19 -46.07 -24.52
CA SER A 248 12.07 -44.75 -25.20
C SER A 248 12.94 -44.67 -26.47
N PRO A 249 12.55 -43.93 -27.55
CA PRO A 249 11.38 -43.06 -27.67
C PRO A 249 10.07 -43.81 -27.94
N ALA A 250 8.99 -43.34 -27.30
CA ALA A 250 7.72 -44.07 -27.18
C ALA A 250 6.58 -43.53 -28.05
N VAL A 251 6.78 -42.47 -28.84
CA VAL A 251 5.73 -41.83 -29.65
C VAL A 251 6.20 -41.56 -31.08
N LYS A 252 5.42 -42.01 -32.07
CA LYS A 252 5.63 -41.76 -33.50
C LYS A 252 4.51 -40.87 -34.04
N VAL A 253 4.87 -39.73 -34.61
CA VAL A 253 3.97 -38.73 -35.21
C VAL A 253 4.13 -38.78 -36.72
N THR A 254 3.02 -38.95 -37.46
CA THR A 254 3.00 -38.95 -38.93
C THR A 254 2.22 -37.73 -39.41
N THR A 255 2.87 -36.89 -40.22
CA THR A 255 2.23 -35.69 -40.80
C THR A 255 1.31 -36.05 -41.96
N GLU A 256 0.41 -35.14 -42.36
CA GLU A 256 -0.45 -35.28 -43.55
C GLU A 256 0.36 -35.40 -44.85
N ALA A 257 1.61 -34.90 -44.86
CA ALA A 257 2.56 -35.07 -45.95
C ALA A 257 3.31 -36.42 -45.93
N GLY A 258 3.01 -37.30 -44.97
CA GLY A 258 3.62 -38.62 -44.83
C GLY A 258 4.98 -38.65 -44.13
N GLN A 259 5.44 -37.55 -43.54
CA GLN A 259 6.69 -37.51 -42.77
C GLN A 259 6.48 -38.16 -41.41
N GLU A 260 7.38 -39.08 -41.03
CA GLU A 260 7.37 -39.73 -39.71
C GLU A 260 8.46 -39.17 -38.80
N LEU A 261 8.10 -38.87 -37.55
CA LEU A 261 8.95 -38.25 -36.55
C LEU A 261 8.77 -38.94 -35.19
N GLU A 262 9.86 -39.15 -34.47
CA GLU A 262 9.84 -39.81 -33.16
C GLU A 262 10.06 -38.83 -32.01
N PHE A 263 9.32 -39.02 -30.93
CA PHE A 263 9.33 -38.21 -29.72
C PHE A 263 9.24 -39.09 -28.47
N ASP A 264 9.70 -38.57 -27.34
CA ASP A 264 9.57 -39.23 -26.04
C ASP A 264 8.17 -39.03 -25.44
N ALA A 265 7.53 -37.90 -25.75
CA ALA A 265 6.17 -37.57 -25.30
C ALA A 265 5.42 -36.72 -26.34
N VAL A 266 4.08 -36.70 -26.23
CA VAL A 266 3.19 -35.87 -27.04
C VAL A 266 2.17 -35.15 -26.17
N VAL A 267 1.99 -33.86 -26.43
CA VAL A 267 0.91 -33.04 -25.89
C VAL A 267 -0.08 -32.76 -27.01
N PHE A 268 -1.27 -33.36 -26.91
CA PHE A 268 -2.40 -33.05 -27.77
C PHE A 268 -3.08 -31.78 -27.26
N ALA A 269 -2.88 -30.67 -27.99
CA ALA A 269 -3.49 -29.36 -27.75
C ALA A 269 -4.58 -29.02 -28.78
N THR A 270 -5.24 -30.05 -29.32
CA THR A 270 -6.33 -29.97 -30.30
C THR A 270 -7.70 -30.18 -29.68
N HIS A 271 -8.77 -30.04 -30.48
CA HIS A 271 -10.09 -30.54 -30.11
C HIS A 271 -10.05 -32.06 -29.84
N SER A 272 -10.86 -32.51 -28.89
CA SER A 272 -10.87 -33.90 -28.40
C SER A 272 -11.22 -34.92 -29.50
N ASP A 273 -12.13 -34.57 -30.41
CA ASP A 273 -12.50 -35.38 -31.57
C ASP A 273 -11.36 -35.54 -32.59
N THR A 274 -10.56 -34.48 -32.74
CA THR A 274 -9.38 -34.44 -33.62
C THR A 274 -8.25 -35.27 -33.01
N THR A 275 -8.04 -35.18 -31.70
CA THR A 275 -7.16 -36.09 -30.96
C THR A 275 -7.58 -37.55 -31.13
N LEU A 276 -8.87 -37.86 -30.98
CA LEU A 276 -9.38 -39.21 -31.12
C LEU A 276 -9.17 -39.76 -32.55
N ARG A 277 -9.35 -38.92 -33.58
CA ARG A 277 -9.06 -39.29 -34.97
C ARG A 277 -7.58 -39.56 -35.21
N MET A 278 -6.68 -38.73 -34.67
CA MET A 278 -5.23 -38.92 -34.78
C MET A 278 -4.76 -40.21 -34.11
N LEU A 279 -5.34 -40.57 -32.95
CA LEU A 279 -5.04 -41.84 -32.29
C LEU A 279 -5.64 -43.04 -33.05
N GLY A 280 -6.84 -42.92 -33.60
CA GLY A 280 -7.48 -43.98 -34.38
C GLY A 280 -7.61 -45.27 -33.55
N GLU A 281 -7.12 -46.40 -34.07
CA GLU A 281 -7.11 -47.70 -33.37
C GLU A 281 -6.21 -47.72 -32.12
N ASP A 282 -5.25 -46.79 -32.02
CA ASP A 282 -4.30 -46.73 -30.91
C ASP A 282 -4.93 -46.23 -29.59
N ALA A 283 -6.10 -45.58 -29.66
CA ALA A 283 -6.85 -45.13 -28.50
C ALA A 283 -7.47 -46.32 -27.75
N ASP A 284 -7.24 -46.40 -26.43
CA ASP A 284 -7.89 -47.38 -25.57
C ASP A 284 -9.31 -46.96 -25.16
N ASP A 285 -10.06 -47.86 -24.52
CA ASP A 285 -11.47 -47.64 -24.19
C ASP A 285 -11.69 -46.42 -23.28
N ALA A 286 -10.77 -46.17 -22.34
CA ALA A 286 -10.87 -45.02 -21.45
C ALA A 286 -10.61 -43.70 -22.19
N GLU A 287 -9.64 -43.70 -23.11
CA GLU A 287 -9.36 -42.55 -23.99
C GLU A 287 -10.54 -42.28 -24.93
N ARG A 288 -11.14 -43.32 -25.50
CA ARG A 288 -12.32 -43.19 -26.37
C ARG A 288 -13.50 -42.59 -25.63
N ASP A 289 -13.80 -43.07 -24.43
CA ASP A 289 -14.95 -42.57 -23.66
C ASP A 289 -14.79 -41.09 -23.30
N VAL A 290 -13.59 -40.69 -22.85
CA VAL A 290 -13.32 -39.28 -22.49
C VAL A 290 -13.29 -38.36 -23.71
N LEU A 291 -12.58 -38.75 -24.78
CA LEU A 291 -12.38 -37.86 -25.93
C LEU A 291 -13.65 -37.69 -26.79
N ALA A 292 -14.53 -38.71 -26.83
CA ALA A 292 -15.81 -38.65 -27.55
C ALA A 292 -16.93 -37.92 -26.77
N ALA A 293 -16.73 -37.62 -25.48
CA ALA A 293 -17.76 -37.04 -24.62
C ALA A 293 -18.03 -35.54 -24.85
N VAL A 294 -17.21 -34.86 -25.66
CA VAL A 294 -17.36 -33.43 -25.96
C VAL A 294 -17.69 -33.24 -27.44
N PRO A 295 -18.96 -33.01 -27.80
CA PRO A 295 -19.32 -32.63 -29.16
C PRO A 295 -18.97 -31.17 -29.46
N TYR A 296 -18.84 -30.83 -30.73
CA TYR A 296 -18.51 -29.48 -31.20
C TYR A 296 -19.60 -28.97 -32.15
N ASN A 297 -19.84 -27.65 -32.13
CA ASN A 297 -20.76 -26.98 -33.04
C ASN A 297 -20.04 -25.85 -33.79
N ASP A 298 -20.31 -25.72 -35.09
CA ASP A 298 -19.71 -24.70 -35.94
C ASP A 298 -20.49 -23.39 -35.85
N ASN A 299 -19.77 -22.30 -35.60
CA ASN A 299 -20.30 -20.95 -35.60
C ASN A 299 -19.72 -20.14 -36.74
N LEU A 300 -20.60 -19.49 -37.51
CA LEU A 300 -20.24 -18.66 -38.63
C LEU A 300 -20.02 -17.22 -38.16
N ILE A 301 -18.86 -16.65 -38.48
CA ILE A 301 -18.41 -15.34 -37.99
C ILE A 301 -18.17 -14.41 -39.17
N TYR A 302 -18.67 -13.18 -39.08
CA TYR A 302 -18.44 -12.11 -40.04
C TYR A 302 -17.80 -10.89 -39.39
N LEU A 303 -16.77 -10.34 -40.02
CA LEU A 303 -16.26 -8.99 -39.74
C LEU A 303 -16.83 -8.02 -40.78
N HIS A 304 -17.57 -7.00 -40.35
CA HIS A 304 -18.28 -6.08 -41.26
C HIS A 304 -18.56 -4.70 -40.64
N THR A 305 -19.12 -3.78 -41.45
CA THR A 305 -19.61 -2.44 -41.02
C THR A 305 -21.13 -2.29 -41.14
N ASP A 306 -21.87 -3.37 -41.43
CA ASP A 306 -23.32 -3.32 -41.57
C ASP A 306 -24.07 -3.13 -40.24
N ALA A 307 -24.47 -1.87 -39.95
CA ALA A 307 -25.23 -1.51 -38.75
C ALA A 307 -26.67 -2.04 -38.72
N SER A 308 -27.14 -2.71 -39.78
CA SER A 308 -28.45 -3.39 -39.79
C SER A 308 -28.49 -4.57 -38.79
N LEU A 309 -27.33 -5.15 -38.49
CA LEU A 309 -27.12 -6.23 -37.52
C LEU A 309 -26.77 -5.68 -36.13
N MET A 310 -27.39 -4.58 -35.73
CA MET A 310 -27.26 -3.97 -34.41
C MET A 310 -28.64 -3.55 -33.88
N PRO A 311 -28.80 -3.30 -32.56
CA PRO A 311 -30.05 -2.74 -32.02
C PRO A 311 -30.47 -1.47 -32.75
N ARG A 312 -31.79 -1.25 -32.91
CA ARG A 312 -32.34 -0.08 -33.61
C ARG A 312 -32.03 1.20 -32.85
N ASN A 313 -32.12 1.17 -31.52
CA ASN A 313 -31.75 2.29 -30.68
C ASN A 313 -30.23 2.33 -30.44
N ARG A 314 -29.54 3.29 -31.06
CA ARG A 314 -28.08 3.46 -30.85
C ARG A 314 -27.69 3.67 -29.39
N LYS A 315 -28.60 4.13 -28.51
CA LYS A 315 -28.31 4.26 -27.07
C LYS A 315 -28.11 2.92 -26.37
N THR A 316 -28.71 1.84 -26.88
CA THR A 316 -28.55 0.50 -26.30
C THR A 316 -27.36 -0.24 -26.88
N TRP A 317 -26.70 0.27 -27.91
CA TRP A 317 -25.50 -0.37 -28.46
C TRP A 317 -24.52 -0.63 -27.33
N ALA A 318 -24.14 -1.89 -27.19
CA ALA A 318 -23.25 -2.39 -26.17
C ALA A 318 -22.06 -3.09 -26.82
N SER A 319 -21.09 -3.53 -26.03
CA SER A 319 -20.01 -4.35 -26.57
C SER A 319 -20.55 -5.66 -27.16
N TRP A 320 -21.60 -6.22 -26.56
CA TRP A 320 -22.25 -7.48 -26.96
C TRP A 320 -23.73 -7.22 -27.20
N ASN A 321 -24.24 -7.52 -28.39
CA ASN A 321 -25.62 -7.21 -28.77
C ASN A 321 -26.32 -8.48 -29.25
N PHE A 322 -27.23 -9.00 -28.43
CA PHE A 322 -28.07 -10.13 -28.80
C PHE A 322 -29.23 -9.66 -29.68
N LEU A 323 -29.43 -10.33 -30.82
CA LEU A 323 -30.53 -10.07 -31.74
C LEU A 323 -31.42 -11.30 -31.83
N GLY A 324 -32.68 -11.15 -31.40
CA GLY A 324 -33.63 -12.27 -31.33
C GLY A 324 -35.01 -11.94 -31.87
N HIS A 325 -35.79 -13.01 -32.11
CA HIS A 325 -37.20 -12.94 -32.48
C HIS A 325 -37.99 -13.89 -31.60
N THR A 326 -39.15 -13.43 -31.10
CA THR A 326 -40.02 -14.19 -30.19
C THR A 326 -40.55 -15.48 -30.82
N HIS A 327 -40.69 -15.51 -32.15
CA HIS A 327 -41.16 -16.68 -32.92
C HIS A 327 -40.02 -17.51 -33.54
N ALA A 328 -38.76 -17.24 -33.19
CA ALA A 328 -37.64 -18.07 -33.66
C ALA A 328 -37.78 -19.51 -33.13
N SER A 329 -37.37 -20.50 -33.94
CA SER A 329 -37.28 -21.89 -33.48
C SER A 329 -36.35 -21.99 -32.27
N ASP A 330 -36.69 -22.82 -31.29
CA ASP A 330 -35.84 -23.07 -30.12
C ASP A 330 -34.48 -23.72 -30.51
N THR A 331 -34.37 -24.22 -31.74
CA THR A 331 -33.15 -24.81 -32.35
C THR A 331 -32.39 -23.85 -33.26
N ALA A 332 -32.88 -22.63 -33.50
CA ALA A 332 -32.21 -21.68 -34.36
C ALA A 332 -30.86 -21.25 -33.78
N ALA A 333 -29.87 -21.07 -34.66
CA ALA A 333 -28.59 -20.48 -34.28
C ALA A 333 -28.80 -19.05 -33.77
N VAL A 334 -28.02 -18.69 -32.76
CA VAL A 334 -28.18 -17.41 -32.06
C VAL A 334 -27.31 -16.35 -32.70
N CYS A 335 -27.93 -15.19 -32.95
CA CYS A 335 -27.24 -14.03 -33.50
C CYS A 335 -26.72 -13.11 -32.40
N VAL A 336 -25.40 -12.87 -32.41
CA VAL A 336 -24.75 -11.90 -31.52
C VAL A 336 -23.79 -11.04 -32.34
N SER A 337 -23.90 -9.72 -32.17
CA SER A 337 -23.02 -8.74 -32.79
C SER A 337 -22.15 -8.06 -31.74
N TYR A 338 -20.84 -8.18 -31.88
CA TYR A 338 -19.86 -7.46 -31.07
C TYR A 338 -19.54 -6.11 -31.68
N TYR A 339 -19.69 -5.03 -30.90
CA TYR A 339 -19.26 -3.70 -31.33
C TYR A 339 -17.78 -3.50 -30.97
N VAL A 340 -16.89 -3.81 -31.92
CA VAL A 340 -15.46 -3.94 -31.64
C VAL A 340 -14.76 -2.61 -31.37
N ASN A 341 -15.30 -1.47 -31.83
CA ASN A 341 -14.75 -0.16 -31.48
C ASN A 341 -14.76 0.06 -29.97
N ARG A 342 -15.84 -0.35 -29.30
CA ARG A 342 -15.97 -0.24 -27.85
C ARG A 342 -15.24 -1.37 -27.14
N LEU A 343 -15.42 -2.60 -27.59
CA LEU A 343 -14.84 -3.78 -26.95
C LEU A 343 -13.31 -3.80 -27.03
N GLN A 344 -12.73 -3.39 -28.15
CA GLN A 344 -11.28 -3.49 -28.40
C GLN A 344 -10.58 -2.13 -28.46
N HIS A 345 -11.28 -1.03 -28.17
CA HIS A 345 -10.76 0.34 -28.24
C HIS A 345 -10.09 0.64 -29.59
N LEU A 346 -10.87 0.55 -30.67
CA LEU A 346 -10.36 0.98 -31.97
C LEU A 346 -10.03 2.48 -31.95
N PRO A 347 -9.00 2.93 -32.70
CA PRO A 347 -8.61 4.34 -32.73
C PRO A 347 -9.75 5.28 -33.13
N GLU A 348 -9.69 6.52 -32.62
CA GLU A 348 -10.63 7.57 -33.00
C GLU A 348 -10.62 7.78 -34.53
N GLY A 349 -11.80 7.84 -35.14
CA GLY A 349 -11.97 7.90 -36.60
C GLY A 349 -12.11 6.55 -37.30
N ALA A 350 -11.93 5.41 -36.61
CA ALA A 350 -12.31 4.11 -37.16
C ALA A 350 -13.83 4.05 -37.42
N PRO A 351 -14.28 3.44 -38.54
CA PRO A 351 -15.72 3.25 -38.80
C PRO A 351 -16.35 2.33 -37.75
N ASP A 352 -17.67 2.37 -37.60
CA ASP A 352 -18.38 1.40 -36.75
C ASP A 352 -18.17 -0.01 -37.32
N MET A 353 -17.40 -0.82 -36.60
CA MET A 353 -17.05 -2.19 -36.99
C MET A 353 -17.74 -3.19 -36.06
N PHE A 354 -18.17 -4.30 -36.66
CA PHE A 354 -18.90 -5.35 -35.98
C PHE A 354 -18.33 -6.73 -36.30
N VAL A 355 -18.34 -7.59 -35.28
CA VAL A 355 -18.13 -9.02 -35.44
C VAL A 355 -19.44 -9.72 -35.12
N THR A 356 -20.13 -10.28 -36.12
CA THR A 356 -21.43 -10.91 -35.93
C THR A 356 -21.38 -12.41 -36.15
N LEU A 357 -21.96 -13.14 -35.19
CA LEU A 357 -22.06 -14.59 -35.17
C LEU A 357 -23.43 -15.02 -35.63
N ASN A 358 -23.47 -16.01 -36.52
CA ASN A 358 -24.68 -16.67 -37.03
C ASN A 358 -25.83 -15.70 -37.35
N PRO A 359 -25.59 -14.64 -38.16
CA PRO A 359 -26.64 -13.69 -38.46
C PRO A 359 -27.77 -14.37 -39.24
N PRO A 360 -29.06 -14.07 -38.98
CA PRO A 360 -30.17 -14.69 -39.69
C PRO A 360 -30.11 -14.43 -41.19
N GLN A 361 -29.55 -13.27 -41.57
CA GLN A 361 -29.19 -12.93 -42.93
C GLN A 361 -27.74 -12.42 -42.94
N PRO A 362 -26.91 -12.85 -43.91
CA PRO A 362 -25.54 -12.35 -44.03
C PRO A 362 -25.49 -10.82 -44.16
N PRO A 363 -24.45 -10.16 -43.62
CA PRO A 363 -24.22 -8.74 -43.87
C PRO A 363 -24.06 -8.46 -45.37
N ALA A 364 -24.34 -7.23 -45.78
CA ALA A 364 -24.14 -6.80 -47.16
C ALA A 364 -22.70 -7.06 -47.64
N ALA A 365 -22.55 -7.59 -48.86
CA ALA A 365 -21.26 -8.08 -49.36
C ALA A 365 -20.21 -6.96 -49.47
N ASP A 366 -20.62 -5.75 -49.83
CA ASP A 366 -19.80 -4.54 -49.91
C ASP A 366 -19.38 -4.00 -48.53
N LYS A 367 -20.03 -4.45 -47.46
CA LYS A 367 -19.70 -4.09 -46.07
C LYS A 367 -18.96 -5.19 -45.31
N THR A 368 -18.65 -6.31 -45.96
CA THR A 368 -18.04 -7.48 -45.32
C THR A 368 -16.54 -7.54 -45.63
N PHE A 369 -15.72 -7.61 -44.59
CA PHE A 369 -14.27 -7.76 -44.71
C PHE A 369 -13.83 -9.22 -44.67
N ARG A 370 -14.41 -10.00 -43.75
CA ARG A 370 -14.01 -11.40 -43.49
C ARG A 370 -15.22 -12.26 -43.16
N LYS A 371 -15.19 -13.50 -43.63
CA LYS A 371 -16.09 -14.59 -43.23
C LYS A 371 -15.24 -15.79 -42.81
N LEU A 372 -15.54 -16.41 -41.68
CA LEU A 372 -14.87 -17.63 -41.21
C LEU A 372 -15.78 -18.47 -40.31
N THR A 373 -15.39 -19.73 -40.09
CA THR A 373 -16.12 -20.66 -39.22
C THR A 373 -15.21 -21.11 -38.08
N LEU A 374 -15.70 -21.06 -36.84
CA LEU A 374 -15.00 -21.58 -35.66
C LEU A 374 -15.89 -22.58 -34.92
N SER A 375 -15.33 -23.71 -34.49
CA SER A 375 -16.07 -24.75 -33.77
C SER A 375 -15.94 -24.56 -32.25
N HIS A 376 -17.05 -24.62 -31.52
CA HIS A 376 -17.07 -24.47 -30.06
C HIS A 376 -17.51 -25.77 -29.38
N PRO A 377 -16.90 -26.13 -28.23
CA PRO A 377 -17.31 -27.31 -27.48
C PRO A 377 -18.70 -27.12 -26.86
N MET A 378 -19.51 -28.18 -26.91
CA MET A 378 -20.81 -28.25 -26.27
C MET A 378 -20.71 -29.09 -25.00
N PHE A 379 -21.07 -28.50 -23.86
CA PHE A 379 -20.96 -29.17 -22.57
C PHE A 379 -22.28 -29.83 -22.14
N SER A 380 -22.16 -31.04 -21.62
CA SER A 380 -23.24 -31.84 -21.04
C SER A 380 -22.79 -32.47 -19.72
N ALA A 381 -23.69 -33.14 -19.00
CA ALA A 381 -23.34 -33.93 -17.82
C ALA A 381 -22.24 -34.97 -18.15
N ARG A 382 -22.34 -35.63 -19.32
CA ARG A 382 -21.32 -36.57 -19.80
C ARG A 382 -19.96 -35.90 -20.01
N SER A 383 -19.94 -34.69 -20.56
CA SER A 383 -18.70 -33.93 -20.76
C SER A 383 -18.03 -33.60 -19.43
N GLN A 384 -18.81 -33.27 -18.40
CA GLN A 384 -18.31 -33.00 -17.05
C GLN A 384 -17.74 -34.27 -16.37
N GLU A 385 -18.40 -35.41 -16.52
CA GLU A 385 -17.90 -36.70 -16.03
C GLU A 385 -16.58 -37.09 -16.71
N ALA A 386 -16.49 -36.92 -18.03
CA ALA A 386 -15.28 -37.16 -18.81
C ALA A 386 -14.11 -36.25 -18.36
N GLN A 387 -14.37 -34.95 -18.13
CA GLN A 387 -13.37 -34.01 -17.62
C GLN A 387 -12.81 -34.44 -16.26
N ALA A 388 -13.64 -35.02 -15.37
CA ALA A 388 -13.19 -35.51 -14.07
C ALA A 388 -12.23 -36.72 -14.18
N GLN A 389 -12.35 -37.52 -15.24
CA GLN A 389 -11.50 -38.68 -15.48
C GLN A 389 -10.15 -38.33 -16.13
N LEU A 390 -10.01 -37.14 -16.71
CA LEU A 390 -8.84 -36.72 -17.49
C LEU A 390 -7.52 -36.85 -16.72
N GLY A 391 -7.54 -36.61 -15.41
CA GLY A 391 -6.35 -36.74 -14.57
C GLY A 391 -5.73 -38.14 -14.58
N SER A 392 -6.54 -39.19 -14.75
CA SER A 392 -6.07 -40.57 -14.88
C SER A 392 -5.46 -40.91 -16.24
N LEU A 393 -5.69 -40.05 -17.24
CA LEU A 393 -5.18 -40.23 -18.61
C LEU A 393 -3.81 -39.57 -18.83
N GLN A 394 -3.49 -38.52 -18.06
CA GLN A 394 -2.26 -37.75 -18.26
C GLN A 394 -1.00 -38.62 -18.07
N GLY A 395 -0.13 -38.62 -19.08
CA GLY A 395 1.16 -39.30 -19.08
C GLY A 395 1.10 -40.78 -19.44
N ARG A 396 -0.09 -41.37 -19.59
CA ARG A 396 -0.22 -42.77 -20.03
C ARG A 396 0.35 -42.91 -21.44
N ARG A 397 1.28 -43.87 -21.60
CA ARG A 397 1.97 -44.15 -22.87
C ARG A 397 2.59 -42.88 -23.51
N GLY A 398 3.07 -41.95 -22.68
CA GLY A 398 3.71 -40.71 -23.12
C GLY A 398 2.75 -39.67 -23.72
N ALA A 399 1.42 -39.84 -23.57
CA ALA A 399 0.42 -38.91 -24.08
C ALA A 399 -0.13 -37.98 -22.99
N PHE A 400 -0.29 -36.71 -23.35
CA PHE A 400 -0.89 -35.68 -22.52
C PHE A 400 -1.94 -34.92 -23.30
N TYR A 401 -3.01 -34.52 -22.63
CA TYR A 401 -4.18 -33.91 -23.23
C TYR A 401 -4.40 -32.52 -22.64
N ALA A 402 -4.51 -31.53 -23.51
CA ALA A 402 -4.78 -30.15 -23.16
C ALA A 402 -5.75 -29.51 -24.18
N GLY A 403 -6.55 -28.57 -23.73
CA GLY A 403 -7.53 -27.89 -24.56
C GLY A 403 -8.56 -27.14 -23.72
N ALA A 404 -9.21 -26.13 -24.31
CA ALA A 404 -10.28 -25.40 -23.65
C ALA A 404 -11.46 -26.32 -23.26
N TRP A 405 -11.65 -27.44 -23.97
CA TRP A 405 -12.63 -28.48 -23.68
C TRP A 405 -12.41 -29.19 -22.33
N CYS A 406 -11.24 -29.05 -21.71
CA CYS A 406 -10.95 -29.59 -20.37
C CYS A 406 -11.56 -28.76 -19.23
N GLY A 407 -12.35 -27.71 -19.54
CA GLY A 407 -13.05 -26.86 -18.58
C GLY A 407 -14.36 -26.32 -19.15
N TYR A 408 -14.56 -25.01 -19.11
CA TYR A 408 -15.77 -24.35 -19.61
C TYR A 408 -15.67 -23.84 -21.06
N GLY A 409 -14.57 -24.15 -21.76
CA GLY A 409 -14.34 -23.72 -23.14
C GLY A 409 -13.64 -22.36 -23.27
N PHE A 410 -13.16 -21.77 -22.18
CA PHE A 410 -12.51 -20.45 -22.20
C PHE A 410 -11.00 -20.53 -22.40
N HIS A 411 -10.42 -19.36 -22.67
CA HIS A 411 -8.98 -19.20 -22.83
C HIS A 411 -8.19 -19.63 -21.59
N GLU A 412 -8.68 -19.28 -20.38
CA GLU A 412 -8.10 -19.72 -19.12
C GLU A 412 -8.13 -21.24 -18.97
N ASP A 413 -9.23 -21.91 -19.38
CA ASP A 413 -9.31 -23.36 -19.32
C ASP A 413 -8.26 -24.01 -20.25
N GLY A 414 -8.04 -23.39 -21.40
CA GLY A 414 -7.01 -23.77 -22.36
C GLY A 414 -5.60 -23.75 -21.74
N ILE A 415 -5.17 -22.63 -21.16
CA ILE A 415 -3.85 -22.55 -20.53
C ILE A 415 -3.75 -23.36 -19.23
N ARG A 416 -4.81 -23.40 -18.42
CA ARG A 416 -4.85 -24.20 -17.18
C ARG A 416 -4.68 -25.69 -17.49
N SER A 417 -5.30 -26.18 -18.57
CA SER A 417 -5.13 -27.58 -19.00
C SER A 417 -3.70 -27.85 -19.51
N ALA A 418 -3.08 -26.91 -20.21
CA ALA A 418 -1.69 -27.01 -20.64
C ALA A 418 -0.72 -27.08 -19.46
N VAL A 419 -0.88 -26.20 -18.46
CA VAL A 419 -0.10 -26.23 -17.22
C VAL A 419 -0.25 -27.57 -16.51
N LYS A 420 -1.47 -28.11 -16.42
CA LYS A 420 -1.70 -29.44 -15.83
C LYS A 420 -1.06 -30.57 -16.65
N ALA A 421 -1.10 -30.48 -17.98
CA ALA A 421 -0.49 -31.47 -18.87
C ALA A 421 1.03 -31.52 -18.70
N VAL A 422 1.70 -30.37 -18.78
CA VAL A 422 3.17 -30.29 -18.67
C VAL A 422 3.68 -30.55 -17.25
N ALA A 423 2.85 -30.35 -16.22
CA ALA A 423 3.18 -30.76 -14.85
C ALA A 423 3.45 -32.26 -14.73
N GLY A 424 2.76 -33.10 -15.52
CA GLY A 424 3.04 -34.54 -15.58
C GLY A 424 4.39 -34.89 -16.22
N LEU A 425 5.04 -33.92 -16.86
CA LEU A 425 6.40 -34.02 -17.40
C LEU A 425 7.47 -33.45 -16.44
N GLY A 426 7.05 -32.97 -15.26
CA GLY A 426 7.93 -32.32 -14.27
C GLY A 426 8.04 -30.79 -14.44
N VAL A 427 7.25 -30.18 -15.33
CA VAL A 427 7.35 -28.76 -15.65
C VAL A 427 6.36 -27.93 -14.83
N THR A 428 6.85 -26.90 -14.15
CA THR A 428 6.00 -25.94 -13.42
C THR A 428 6.09 -24.55 -14.07
N PRO A 429 4.99 -23.77 -14.10
CA PRO A 429 5.03 -22.41 -14.61
C PRO A 429 5.89 -21.49 -13.73
N PRO A 430 6.54 -20.46 -14.31
CA PRO A 430 7.33 -19.50 -13.54
C PRO A 430 6.48 -18.49 -12.75
N TRP A 431 5.15 -18.55 -12.85
CA TRP A 431 4.21 -17.69 -12.11
C TRP A 431 3.39 -18.48 -11.09
N THR A 432 2.90 -17.77 -10.06
CA THR A 432 1.96 -18.30 -9.08
C THR A 432 0.59 -17.68 -9.29
N CYS A 433 -0.43 -18.49 -9.53
CA CYS A 433 -1.80 -18.02 -9.64
C CYS A 433 -2.32 -17.55 -8.28
N ARG A 434 -2.56 -16.24 -8.15
CA ARG A 434 -3.21 -15.68 -6.97
C ARG A 434 -4.63 -15.24 -7.33
N PRO A 435 -5.67 -15.92 -6.80
CA PRO A 435 -7.04 -15.49 -7.05
C PRO A 435 -7.24 -14.12 -6.43
N THR A 436 -7.70 -13.16 -7.23
CA THR A 436 -8.12 -11.85 -6.76
C THR A 436 -9.64 -11.80 -6.63
N SER A 437 -10.16 -10.83 -5.89
CA SER A 437 -11.59 -10.58 -5.80
C SER A 437 -11.91 -9.20 -6.37
N PRO A 438 -12.98 -9.04 -7.18
CA PRO A 438 -13.45 -7.72 -7.58
C PRO A 438 -14.19 -7.01 -6.44
N LYS A 439 -14.53 -7.73 -5.37
CA LYS A 439 -15.27 -7.20 -4.22
C LYS A 439 -14.33 -6.41 -3.31
N VAL A 440 -14.74 -5.18 -3.01
CA VAL A 440 -13.96 -4.23 -2.20
C VAL A 440 -14.82 -3.84 -1.00
N SER A 441 -14.34 -4.05 0.21
CA SER A 441 -15.04 -3.63 1.42
C SER A 441 -15.10 -2.11 1.54
N PHE A 442 -16.07 -1.56 2.28
CA PHE A 442 -16.15 -0.12 2.53
C PHE A 442 -14.87 0.43 3.17
N THR A 443 -14.29 -0.31 4.11
CA THR A 443 -13.02 0.02 4.76
C THR A 443 -11.87 0.10 3.74
N ALA A 444 -11.78 -0.88 2.83
CA ALA A 444 -10.76 -0.88 1.79
C ALA A 444 -10.96 0.29 0.81
N GLN A 445 -12.19 0.58 0.39
CA GLN A 445 -12.49 1.75 -0.47
C GLN A 445 -12.04 3.06 0.18
N TRP A 446 -12.26 3.19 1.49
CA TRP A 446 -11.85 4.37 2.24
C TRP A 446 -10.32 4.55 2.26
N PHE A 447 -9.56 3.49 2.58
CA PHE A 447 -8.09 3.54 2.54
C PHE A 447 -7.54 3.73 1.12
N MET A 448 -8.16 3.11 0.11
CA MET A 448 -7.82 3.34 -1.29
C MET A 448 -7.99 4.81 -1.68
N GLY A 449 -9.09 5.46 -1.27
CA GLY A 449 -9.31 6.88 -1.54
C GLY A 449 -8.32 7.81 -0.82
N LEU A 450 -7.90 7.46 0.40
CA LEU A 450 -6.82 8.19 1.08
C LEU A 450 -5.48 8.00 0.39
N PHE A 451 -5.15 6.77 0.00
CA PHE A 451 -3.95 6.45 -0.76
C PHE A 451 -3.93 7.19 -2.10
N ASP A 452 -5.03 7.19 -2.85
CA ASP A 452 -5.14 7.87 -4.16
C ASP A 452 -4.81 9.36 -4.04
N ARG A 453 -5.44 10.04 -3.07
CA ARG A 453 -5.17 11.46 -2.80
C ARG A 453 -3.74 11.72 -2.39
N PHE A 454 -3.16 10.84 -1.56
CA PHE A 454 -1.78 10.95 -1.13
C PHE A 454 -0.82 10.73 -2.31
N ALA A 455 -0.93 9.60 -3.02
CA ALA A 455 -0.08 9.27 -4.16
C ALA A 455 -0.17 10.33 -5.28
N ALA A 456 -1.36 10.85 -5.57
CA ALA A 456 -1.54 11.94 -6.53
C ALA A 456 -0.89 13.25 -6.08
N ALA A 457 -0.82 13.52 -4.78
CA ALA A 457 -0.13 14.68 -4.22
C ALA A 457 1.39 14.50 -4.18
N THR A 458 1.89 13.27 -4.06
CA THR A 458 3.32 13.00 -3.85
C THR A 458 4.08 12.66 -5.13
N VAL A 459 3.55 11.74 -5.95
CA VAL A 459 4.24 11.22 -7.15
C VAL A 459 4.06 12.19 -8.30
N LYS A 460 5.06 13.07 -8.48
CA LYS A 460 5.11 14.10 -9.52
C LYS A 460 6.10 13.78 -10.63
N SER A 461 7.15 13.04 -10.32
CA SER A 461 8.18 12.61 -11.27
C SER A 461 8.31 11.09 -11.28
N GLY A 462 8.66 10.50 -12.41
CA GLY A 462 8.65 9.04 -12.62
C GLY A 462 7.26 8.51 -13.00
N HIS A 463 7.16 7.21 -13.24
CA HIS A 463 5.90 6.54 -13.59
C HIS A 463 5.55 5.48 -12.55
N LEU A 464 4.38 5.62 -11.92
CA LEU A 464 3.85 4.61 -11.00
C LEU A 464 2.48 4.13 -11.48
N ARG A 465 2.39 2.86 -11.87
CA ARG A 465 1.13 2.20 -12.21
C ARG A 465 0.78 1.19 -11.13
N VAL A 466 -0.43 1.28 -10.58
CA VAL A 466 -0.95 0.36 -9.56
C VAL A 466 -2.17 -0.35 -10.12
N ILE A 467 -2.04 -1.65 -10.35
CA ILE A 467 -3.09 -2.55 -10.83
C ILE A 467 -3.80 -3.14 -9.61
N LEU A 468 -5.12 -2.93 -9.53
CA LEU A 468 -5.97 -3.34 -8.43
C LEU A 468 -6.44 -4.80 -8.60
N PRO A 469 -6.86 -5.48 -7.51
CA PRO A 469 -7.39 -6.84 -7.57
C PRO A 469 -8.55 -7.04 -8.55
N ASN A 470 -9.38 -6.00 -8.74
CA ASN A 470 -10.52 -6.02 -9.66
C ASN A 470 -10.12 -5.77 -11.13
N GLY A 471 -8.85 -5.50 -11.43
CA GLY A 471 -8.35 -5.16 -12.77
C GLY A 471 -8.31 -3.67 -13.09
N GLY A 472 -8.87 -2.82 -12.22
CA GLY A 472 -8.76 -1.37 -12.31
C GLY A 472 -7.34 -0.88 -12.10
N GLU A 473 -7.07 0.37 -12.47
CA GLU A 473 -5.72 0.93 -12.42
C GLU A 473 -5.72 2.33 -11.81
N MET A 474 -4.63 2.64 -11.12
CA MET A 474 -4.30 3.97 -10.64
C MET A 474 -2.92 4.32 -11.21
N VAL A 475 -2.78 5.46 -11.87
CA VAL A 475 -1.54 5.86 -12.54
C VAL A 475 -1.14 7.25 -12.05
N TYR A 476 0.12 7.38 -11.63
CA TYR A 476 0.68 8.62 -11.08
C TYR A 476 2.01 8.98 -11.75
N GLY A 477 2.37 10.27 -11.69
CA GLY A 477 3.56 10.81 -12.35
C GLY A 477 3.40 10.96 -13.87
N GLU A 478 4.47 10.71 -14.64
CA GLU A 478 4.40 10.77 -16.10
C GLU A 478 3.49 9.67 -16.66
N ARG A 479 2.64 10.01 -17.65
CA ARG A 479 1.72 9.02 -18.25
C ARG A 479 2.39 8.02 -19.19
N ASP A 480 3.51 8.41 -19.78
CA ASP A 480 4.23 7.61 -20.76
C ASP A 480 5.58 7.16 -20.17
N PRO A 481 5.74 5.88 -19.83
CA PRO A 481 6.96 5.38 -19.20
C PRO A 481 8.19 5.50 -20.13
N SER A 482 8.02 5.61 -21.45
CA SER A 482 9.13 5.79 -22.39
C SER A 482 9.79 7.16 -22.30
N ARG A 483 9.08 8.15 -21.75
CA ARG A 483 9.59 9.52 -21.55
C ARG A 483 10.34 9.70 -20.24
N VAL A 484 10.35 8.67 -19.40
CA VAL A 484 11.05 8.67 -18.13
C VAL A 484 12.54 8.45 -18.39
N LEU A 485 13.29 9.54 -18.46
CA LEU A 485 14.75 9.52 -18.60
C LEU A 485 15.38 10.02 -17.31
N LEU A 486 16.32 9.23 -16.77
CA LEU A 486 17.32 9.77 -15.85
C LEU A 486 18.53 10.12 -16.70
N GLU A 487 18.86 11.40 -16.78
CA GLU A 487 20.15 11.81 -17.32
C GLU A 487 21.24 11.32 -16.35
N VAL A 488 22.02 10.34 -16.81
CA VAL A 488 23.27 9.96 -16.14
C VAL A 488 24.36 10.82 -16.78
N PRO A 489 25.16 11.57 -15.98
CA PRO A 489 26.26 12.35 -16.52
C PRO A 489 27.20 11.48 -17.36
N GLU A 490 27.73 12.05 -18.45
CA GLU A 490 28.70 11.38 -19.32
C GLU A 490 29.91 10.92 -18.49
N GLY A 491 30.30 9.65 -18.64
CA GLY A 491 31.36 9.01 -17.85
C GLY A 491 30.89 8.37 -16.53
N GLU A 492 29.63 8.52 -16.13
CA GLU A 492 29.03 7.86 -14.96
C GLU A 492 28.08 6.70 -15.33
N GLU A 493 28.05 6.27 -16.59
CA GLU A 493 27.16 5.21 -17.09
C GLU A 493 27.39 3.88 -16.37
N TRP A 494 28.60 3.65 -15.87
CA TRP A 494 28.97 2.50 -15.05
C TRP A 494 28.13 2.36 -13.77
N ARG A 495 27.44 3.42 -13.33
CA ARG A 495 26.52 3.39 -12.19
C ARG A 495 25.16 2.78 -12.50
N ASN A 496 24.81 2.50 -13.76
CA ASN A 496 23.61 1.73 -14.15
C ASN A 496 22.32 2.02 -13.33
N LYS A 497 21.94 3.30 -13.20
CA LYS A 497 20.81 3.71 -12.34
C LYS A 497 19.49 3.10 -12.83
N PRO A 498 18.62 2.61 -11.92
CA PRO A 498 17.31 2.10 -12.32
C PRO A 498 16.41 3.22 -12.85
N ARG A 499 15.64 2.94 -13.90
CA ARG A 499 14.62 3.89 -14.38
C ARG A 499 13.53 4.06 -13.31
N PRO A 500 13.08 5.29 -12.99
CA PRO A 500 12.03 5.54 -12.02
C PRO A 500 10.66 5.25 -12.65
N CYS A 501 10.43 3.98 -12.96
CA CYS A 501 9.19 3.45 -13.50
C CYS A 501 8.91 2.12 -12.80
N ALA A 502 7.68 1.95 -12.31
CA ALA A 502 7.25 0.71 -11.70
C ALA A 502 5.76 0.44 -11.93
N THR A 503 5.45 -0.84 -12.17
CA THR A 503 4.09 -1.37 -12.21
C THR A 503 3.89 -2.34 -11.05
N LEU A 504 2.96 -2.01 -10.16
CA LEU A 504 2.59 -2.82 -9.01
C LEU A 504 1.29 -3.56 -9.31
N ARG A 505 1.24 -4.84 -8.96
CA ARG A 505 0.00 -5.62 -8.94
C ARG A 505 -0.38 -5.92 -7.50
N VAL A 506 -1.46 -5.30 -7.04
CA VAL A 506 -2.00 -5.48 -5.70
C VAL A 506 -2.89 -6.72 -5.67
N TYR A 507 -2.59 -7.63 -4.75
CA TYR A 507 -3.38 -8.84 -4.50
C TYR A 507 -4.25 -8.70 -3.25
N ASP A 508 -3.74 -8.04 -2.20
CA ASP A 508 -4.45 -7.76 -0.95
C ASP A 508 -4.65 -6.25 -0.76
N LEU A 509 -5.88 -5.85 -0.47
CA LEU A 509 -6.25 -4.46 -0.24
C LEU A 509 -5.74 -3.91 1.11
N ASP A 510 -5.26 -4.76 2.03
CA ASP A 510 -4.58 -4.31 3.24
C ASP A 510 -3.31 -3.50 2.92
N PHE A 511 -2.74 -3.68 1.72
CA PHE A 511 -1.70 -2.82 1.12
C PHE A 511 -1.96 -1.33 1.37
N PHE A 512 -3.17 -0.86 1.06
CA PHE A 512 -3.53 0.56 1.18
C PHE A 512 -3.55 1.01 2.63
N ARG A 513 -4.08 0.17 3.52
CA ARG A 513 -4.13 0.46 4.97
C ARG A 513 -2.72 0.54 5.55
N LYS A 514 -1.84 -0.42 5.22
CA LYS A 514 -0.46 -0.44 5.70
C LYS A 514 0.29 0.84 5.31
N ILE A 515 0.20 1.26 4.05
CA ILE A 515 0.88 2.47 3.57
C ILE A 515 0.29 3.74 4.17
N VAL A 516 -1.03 3.86 4.24
CA VAL A 516 -1.67 5.07 4.81
C VAL A 516 -1.36 5.24 6.30
N LEU A 517 -1.21 4.14 7.05
CA LEU A 517 -0.98 4.19 8.50
C LEU A 517 0.50 4.13 8.91
N ARG A 518 1.39 3.61 8.07
CA ARG A 518 2.80 3.32 8.41
C ARG A 518 3.80 3.68 7.30
N HIS A 519 3.37 4.39 6.25
CA HIS A 519 4.20 4.90 5.14
C HIS A 519 5.15 3.88 4.51
N ASP A 520 6.46 4.18 4.55
CA ASP A 520 7.56 3.37 4.04
C ASP A 520 7.67 2.04 4.78
N THR A 521 7.46 2.06 6.10
CA THR A 521 7.39 0.83 6.92
C THR A 521 6.21 -0.04 6.46
N GLY A 522 5.06 0.58 6.21
CA GLY A 522 3.87 -0.09 5.69
C GLY A 522 4.07 -0.65 4.29
N LEU A 523 4.76 0.08 3.41
CA LEU A 523 5.12 -0.40 2.07
C LEU A 523 6.08 -1.60 2.14
N GLY A 524 7.09 -1.53 3.00
CA GLY A 524 8.03 -2.63 3.24
C GLY A 524 7.33 -3.86 3.81
N GLU A 525 6.42 -3.69 4.76
CA GLU A 525 5.57 -4.76 5.31
C GLU A 525 4.66 -5.37 4.25
N ALA A 526 3.98 -4.55 3.44
CA ALA A 526 3.15 -5.02 2.35
C ALA A 526 3.97 -5.79 1.30
N TYR A 527 5.20 -5.36 1.04
CA TYR A 527 6.11 -6.08 0.14
C TYR A 527 6.55 -7.42 0.72
N MET A 528 6.95 -7.45 2.00
CA MET A 528 7.36 -8.67 2.71
C MET A 528 6.23 -9.71 2.79
N ASP A 529 5.01 -9.25 3.08
CA ASP A 529 3.83 -10.10 3.25
C ASP A 529 3.21 -10.50 1.89
N LYS A 530 3.78 -10.02 0.78
CA LYS A 530 3.34 -10.28 -0.59
C LYS A 530 1.94 -9.77 -0.89
N ASP A 531 1.52 -8.67 -0.26
CA ASP A 531 0.25 -7.98 -0.56
C ASP A 531 0.24 -7.47 -2.01
N PHE A 532 1.42 -7.21 -2.58
CA PHE A 532 1.62 -6.84 -3.97
C PHE A 532 2.90 -7.46 -4.56
N GLU A 533 2.97 -7.49 -5.89
CA GLU A 533 4.19 -7.72 -6.66
C GLU A 533 4.51 -6.51 -7.52
N VAL A 534 5.78 -6.39 -7.91
CA VAL A 534 6.29 -5.26 -8.70
C VAL A 534 7.29 -5.76 -9.73
N ASP A 535 7.24 -5.19 -10.93
CA ASP A 535 8.14 -5.48 -12.04
C ASP A 535 9.62 -5.17 -11.72
N SER A 536 9.87 -4.03 -11.08
CA SER A 536 11.20 -3.60 -10.64
C SER A 536 11.14 -2.95 -9.27
N ILE A 537 11.67 -3.63 -8.24
CA ILE A 537 11.75 -3.07 -6.89
C ILE A 537 12.68 -1.84 -6.87
N GLY A 538 13.78 -1.86 -7.62
CA GLY A 538 14.67 -0.71 -7.77
C GLY A 538 13.99 0.47 -8.46
N GLY A 539 13.20 0.20 -9.50
CA GLY A 539 12.40 1.23 -10.18
C GLY A 539 11.34 1.85 -9.26
N LEU A 540 10.66 1.02 -8.44
CA LEU A 540 9.72 1.50 -7.44
C LEU A 540 10.39 2.40 -6.40
N MET A 541 11.53 1.97 -5.85
CA MET A 541 12.26 2.77 -4.88
C MET A 541 12.79 4.06 -5.49
N ALA A 542 13.23 4.04 -6.76
CA ALA A 542 13.63 5.24 -7.49
C ALA A 542 12.46 6.23 -7.62
N VAL A 543 11.24 5.78 -7.96
CA VAL A 543 10.05 6.65 -7.98
C VAL A 543 9.77 7.24 -6.60
N ILE A 544 9.77 6.41 -5.56
CA ILE A 544 9.42 6.85 -4.20
C ILE A 544 10.43 7.89 -3.70
N VAL A 545 11.73 7.60 -3.82
CA VAL A 545 12.79 8.47 -3.31
C VAL A 545 12.87 9.78 -4.09
N LEU A 546 12.69 9.75 -5.42
CA LEU A 546 12.62 10.95 -6.26
C LEU A 546 11.51 11.92 -5.79
N ASN A 547 10.46 11.38 -5.18
CA ASN A 547 9.33 12.13 -4.65
C ASN A 547 9.29 12.16 -3.11
N ALA A 548 10.39 11.84 -2.41
CA ALA A 548 10.39 11.71 -0.96
C ALA A 548 10.08 13.04 -0.26
N ARG A 549 10.60 14.17 -0.77
CA ARG A 549 10.29 15.51 -0.22
C ARG A 549 8.79 15.85 -0.32
N ASN A 550 8.19 15.62 -1.48
CA ASN A 550 6.74 15.79 -1.66
C ASN A 550 5.95 14.88 -0.70
N SER A 551 6.46 13.67 -0.46
CA SER A 551 5.87 12.71 0.47
C SER A 551 5.92 13.22 1.90
N GLU A 552 7.07 13.72 2.37
CA GLU A 552 7.25 14.32 3.70
C GLU A 552 6.30 15.51 3.93
N GLU A 553 6.20 16.43 2.96
CA GLU A 553 5.28 17.57 3.02
C GLU A 553 3.80 17.13 3.03
N ALA A 554 3.46 16.13 2.22
CA ALA A 554 2.10 15.61 2.13
C ALA A 554 1.68 14.75 3.34
N ARG A 555 2.60 14.30 4.22
CA ARG A 555 2.27 13.50 5.41
C ARG A 555 1.20 14.16 6.29
N GLY A 556 1.25 15.48 6.42
CA GLY A 556 0.25 16.25 7.19
C GLY A 556 -1.17 16.19 6.60
N SER A 557 -1.33 15.87 5.32
CA SER A 557 -2.62 15.81 4.63
C SER A 557 -3.44 14.55 4.93
N LEU A 558 -2.79 13.49 5.47
CA LEU A 558 -3.42 12.22 5.82
C LEU A 558 -4.18 12.25 7.17
N GLY A 559 -4.14 13.37 7.90
CA GLY A 559 -4.97 13.62 9.08
C GLY A 559 -4.54 12.89 10.35
N ILE A 560 -5.46 12.76 11.31
CA ILE A 560 -5.17 12.33 12.70
C ILE A 560 -4.72 10.87 12.83
N LEU A 561 -5.21 9.97 11.98
CA LEU A 561 -4.82 8.56 12.03
C LEU A 561 -3.34 8.37 11.67
N ASN A 562 -2.85 9.17 10.74
CA ASN A 562 -1.45 9.18 10.35
C ASN A 562 -0.54 9.55 11.54
N TRP A 563 -0.90 10.64 12.22
CA TRP A 563 -0.20 11.10 13.41
C TRP A 563 -0.20 10.05 14.54
N ILE A 564 -1.30 9.31 14.72
CA ILE A 564 -1.36 8.22 15.71
C ILE A 564 -0.38 7.10 15.31
N GLY A 565 -0.36 6.70 14.05
CA GLY A 565 0.59 5.71 13.52
C GLY A 565 2.04 6.10 13.79
N ASP A 566 2.41 7.33 13.40
CA ASP A 566 3.75 7.89 13.61
C ASP A 566 4.15 7.88 15.09
N ARG A 567 3.22 8.25 15.98
CA ARG A 567 3.49 8.25 17.42
C ARG A 567 3.63 6.86 18.00
N LEU A 568 2.86 5.89 17.53
CA LEU A 568 3.00 4.49 17.97
C LEU A 568 4.36 3.91 17.53
N LEU A 569 4.78 4.18 16.29
CA LEU A 569 6.10 3.78 15.79
C LEU A 569 7.22 4.46 16.57
N TYR A 570 7.12 5.77 16.79
CA TYR A 570 8.09 6.51 17.61
C TYR A 570 8.18 5.96 19.05
N LEU A 571 7.03 5.65 19.68
CA LEU A 571 7.01 5.05 21.03
C LEU A 571 7.60 3.63 21.04
N SER A 572 7.43 2.85 19.97
CA SER A 572 8.09 1.55 19.79
C SER A 572 9.62 1.73 19.75
N HIS A 573 10.10 2.70 18.96
CA HIS A 573 11.52 3.03 18.84
C HIS A 573 12.15 3.42 20.19
N LEU A 574 11.46 4.25 20.99
CA LEU A 574 11.95 4.65 22.33
C LEU A 574 12.17 3.49 23.31
N ARG A 575 11.64 2.29 23.03
CA ARG A 575 11.88 1.09 23.86
C ARG A 575 13.23 0.43 23.61
N ARG A 576 14.04 0.92 22.66
CA ARG A 576 15.33 0.34 22.24
C ARG A 576 16.52 1.32 22.37
N PRO A 577 16.82 1.86 23.56
CA PRO A 577 17.84 2.90 23.74
C PRO A 577 19.28 2.37 23.60
N ASN A 578 20.18 3.15 23.00
CA ASN A 578 21.61 2.82 22.81
C ASN A 578 22.49 3.09 24.05
N THR A 579 21.97 2.76 25.23
CA THR A 579 22.78 2.61 26.45
C THR A 579 23.87 1.54 26.26
N ILE A 580 24.86 1.41 27.15
CA ILE A 580 25.89 0.35 27.02
C ILE A 580 25.27 -1.04 26.90
N ALA A 581 24.34 -1.38 27.79
CA ALA A 581 23.62 -2.66 27.76
C ALA A 581 22.71 -2.79 26.52
N GLY A 582 22.05 -1.71 26.10
CA GLY A 582 21.17 -1.69 24.94
C GLY A 582 21.89 -1.80 23.60
N SER A 583 23.02 -1.09 23.44
CA SER A 583 23.88 -1.14 22.24
C SER A 583 24.35 -2.56 22.00
N ARG A 584 24.81 -3.24 23.07
CA ARG A 584 25.21 -4.64 23.01
C ARG A 584 24.08 -5.54 22.54
N LYS A 585 22.88 -5.41 23.12
CA LYS A 585 21.71 -6.20 22.75
C LYS A 585 21.28 -5.96 21.29
N ASN A 586 21.25 -4.71 20.84
CA ASN A 586 20.87 -4.36 19.47
C ASN A 586 21.87 -4.93 18.44
N ILE A 587 23.17 -4.89 18.75
CA ILE A 587 24.25 -5.45 17.90
C ILE A 587 24.20 -6.98 17.90
N GLU A 588 24.03 -7.62 19.06
CA GLU A 588 23.83 -9.07 19.17
C GLU A 588 22.61 -9.50 18.33
N GLU A 589 21.42 -8.90 18.52
CA GLU A 589 20.21 -9.24 17.74
C GLU A 589 20.35 -9.03 16.21
N HIS A 590 21.16 -8.07 15.76
CA HIS A 590 21.40 -7.83 14.33
C HIS A 590 22.35 -8.86 13.71
N TYR A 591 23.43 -9.22 14.41
CA TYR A 591 24.44 -10.16 13.91
C TYR A 591 24.18 -11.63 14.28
N ASP A 592 23.20 -11.92 15.15
CA ASP A 592 22.70 -13.27 15.47
C ASP A 592 22.13 -14.01 14.23
N ALA A 593 21.99 -13.32 13.09
CA ALA A 593 21.76 -13.98 11.81
C ALA A 593 22.91 -14.92 11.41
N GLY A 594 24.13 -14.74 11.93
CA GLY A 594 25.28 -15.62 11.68
C GLY A 594 26.05 -15.27 10.40
N ASN A 595 27.37 -15.48 10.43
CA ASN A 595 28.30 -15.13 9.33
C ASN A 595 27.95 -15.80 7.98
N ASP A 596 27.32 -16.97 7.97
CA ASP A 596 27.00 -17.71 6.74
C ASP A 596 25.99 -16.98 5.84
N MET A 597 25.06 -16.21 6.43
CA MET A 597 24.15 -15.36 5.67
C MET A 597 24.91 -14.23 4.97
N TYR A 598 25.79 -13.53 5.69
CA TYR A 598 26.54 -12.39 5.14
C TYR A 598 27.48 -12.83 4.00
N LYS A 599 28.07 -14.03 4.09
CA LYS A 599 28.90 -14.62 3.02
C LYS A 599 28.14 -14.81 1.69
N LEU A 600 26.81 -14.86 1.70
CA LEU A 600 26.03 -15.01 0.46
C LEU A 600 26.04 -13.75 -0.42
N PHE A 601 26.23 -12.56 0.17
CA PHE A 601 26.16 -11.30 -0.59
C PHE A 601 27.37 -10.38 -0.41
N LEU A 602 28.14 -10.52 0.66
CA LEU A 602 29.43 -9.82 0.81
C LEU A 602 30.50 -10.46 -0.08
N ASP A 603 31.59 -9.73 -0.30
CA ASP A 603 32.82 -10.28 -0.88
C ASP A 603 33.69 -10.97 0.19
N GLU A 604 34.83 -11.50 -0.23
CA GLU A 604 35.81 -12.21 0.60
C GLU A 604 36.39 -11.33 1.72
N SER A 605 36.30 -10.00 1.59
CA SER A 605 36.67 -9.10 2.66
C SER A 605 35.67 -9.09 3.82
N MET A 606 34.46 -9.65 3.67
CA MET A 606 33.38 -9.63 4.68
C MET A 606 33.04 -8.22 5.18
N MET A 607 33.22 -7.18 4.36
CA MET A 607 32.90 -5.81 4.78
C MET A 607 31.47 -5.44 4.46
N TYR A 608 30.67 -5.28 5.51
CA TYR A 608 29.31 -4.74 5.41
C TYR A 608 29.30 -3.21 5.57
N SER A 609 29.94 -2.53 4.62
CA SER A 609 30.05 -1.06 4.56
C SER A 609 30.24 -0.59 3.12
N CYS A 610 30.04 0.71 2.84
CA CYS A 610 30.28 1.30 1.51
C CYS A 610 31.69 1.03 0.98
N ALA A 611 31.79 0.66 -0.29
CA ALA A 611 33.04 0.56 -1.05
C ALA A 611 33.28 1.83 -1.90
N ILE A 612 34.49 2.02 -2.43
CA ILE A 612 34.81 3.09 -3.40
C ILE A 612 35.06 2.43 -4.74
N HIS A 613 34.09 2.59 -5.64
CA HIS A 613 34.06 1.94 -6.95
C HIS A 613 34.74 2.76 -8.05
N HIS A 614 35.51 2.07 -8.90
CA HIS A 614 35.93 2.55 -10.22
C HIS A 614 35.34 1.64 -11.32
N PRO A 615 35.25 2.10 -12.58
CA PRO A 615 34.68 1.31 -13.67
C PRO A 615 35.34 -0.07 -13.81
N ASN A 616 34.51 -1.10 -14.00
CA ASN A 616 34.93 -2.50 -14.20
C ASN A 616 35.71 -3.14 -13.05
N GLN A 617 35.59 -2.64 -11.82
CA GLN A 617 36.18 -3.29 -10.64
C GLN A 617 35.25 -4.34 -10.04
N SER A 618 35.85 -5.32 -9.36
CA SER A 618 35.12 -6.22 -8.47
C SER A 618 34.74 -5.52 -7.15
N LEU A 619 33.72 -6.01 -6.46
CA LEU A 619 33.38 -5.52 -5.11
C LEU A 619 34.58 -5.58 -4.16
N TYR A 620 35.38 -6.64 -4.22
CA TYR A 620 36.58 -6.80 -3.39
C TYR A 620 37.59 -5.69 -3.66
N ASP A 621 37.88 -5.39 -4.93
CA ASP A 621 38.82 -4.34 -5.29
C ASP A 621 38.31 -2.95 -4.85
N ALA A 622 37.02 -2.67 -5.05
CA ALA A 622 36.39 -1.43 -4.62
C ALA A 622 36.42 -1.28 -3.07
N GLN A 623 36.26 -2.39 -2.36
CA GLN A 623 36.39 -2.46 -0.92
C GLN A 623 37.83 -2.15 -0.47
N MET A 624 38.84 -2.67 -1.18
CA MET A 624 40.25 -2.34 -0.92
C MET A 624 40.56 -0.87 -1.22
N SER A 625 40.04 -0.32 -2.34
CA SER A 625 40.18 1.10 -2.67
C SER A 625 39.60 2.01 -1.57
N LYS A 626 38.47 1.63 -0.97
CA LYS A 626 37.92 2.33 0.20
C LYS A 626 38.85 2.29 1.41
N LEU A 627 39.41 1.13 1.75
CA LEU A 627 40.34 1.02 2.87
C LEU A 627 41.60 1.85 2.63
N ASP A 628 42.14 1.83 1.42
CA ASP A 628 43.32 2.61 1.05
C ASP A 628 43.05 4.12 1.16
N ALA A 629 41.88 4.59 0.69
CA ALA A 629 41.48 5.98 0.85
C ALA A 629 41.38 6.42 2.33
N ILE A 630 40.86 5.56 3.21
CA ILE A 630 40.80 5.84 4.65
C ILE A 630 42.21 5.87 5.26
N ILE A 631 43.08 4.93 4.88
CA ILE A 631 44.48 4.89 5.33
C ILE A 631 45.21 6.17 4.91
N ASP A 632 44.99 6.63 3.68
CA ASP A 632 45.57 7.85 3.14
C ASP A 632 45.03 9.10 3.84
N ALA A 633 43.71 9.20 4.02
CA ALA A 633 43.07 10.30 4.75
C ALA A 633 43.51 10.37 6.22
N ALA A 634 43.73 9.21 6.84
CA ALA A 634 44.25 9.10 8.20
C ALA A 634 45.75 9.40 8.26
N ASP A 635 46.47 9.38 7.13
CA ASP A 635 47.92 9.61 7.06
C ASP A 635 48.65 8.68 8.06
N LEU A 636 48.40 7.38 7.90
CA LEU A 636 48.97 6.32 8.72
C LEU A 636 50.45 6.09 8.36
N GLN A 637 51.30 6.03 9.37
CA GLN A 637 52.73 5.82 9.22
C GLN A 637 53.19 4.59 10.03
N GLN A 638 54.37 4.07 9.68
CA GLN A 638 54.97 2.93 10.37
C GLN A 638 55.14 3.19 11.87
N GLY A 639 54.80 2.20 12.69
CA GLY A 639 54.93 2.25 14.16
C GLY A 639 53.90 3.12 14.89
N GLN A 640 53.01 3.84 14.18
CA GLN A 640 51.93 4.58 14.81
C GLN A 640 50.89 3.64 15.46
N ARG A 641 50.26 4.13 16.54
CA ARG A 641 49.18 3.42 17.23
C ARG A 641 47.83 3.92 16.71
N VAL A 642 47.05 3.00 16.15
CA VAL A 642 45.74 3.26 15.56
C VAL A 642 44.66 2.57 16.40
N LEU A 643 43.63 3.33 16.79
CA LEU A 643 42.43 2.77 17.39
C LEU A 643 41.36 2.63 16.30
N GLU A 644 40.86 1.44 16.07
CA GLU A 644 39.70 1.18 15.21
C GLU A 644 38.46 0.92 16.08
N ILE A 645 37.48 1.83 15.98
CA ILE A 645 36.21 1.72 16.71
C ILE A 645 35.18 1.04 15.81
N GLY A 646 34.83 -0.21 16.16
CA GLY A 646 33.95 -1.06 15.35
C GLY A 646 34.72 -1.79 14.26
N CYS A 647 35.61 -2.72 14.64
CA CYS A 647 36.54 -3.36 13.70
C CYS A 647 35.93 -4.43 12.78
N GLY A 648 34.63 -4.74 12.94
CA GLY A 648 33.93 -5.76 12.17
C GLY A 648 34.71 -7.07 12.10
N TRP A 649 34.94 -7.57 10.89
CA TRP A 649 35.69 -8.80 10.62
C TRP A 649 37.21 -8.59 10.41
N GLY A 650 37.74 -7.43 10.82
CA GLY A 650 39.18 -7.14 10.89
C GLY A 650 39.85 -6.64 9.59
N SER A 651 39.10 -6.39 8.53
CA SER A 651 39.65 -6.07 7.20
C SER A 651 40.48 -4.78 7.15
N PHE A 652 40.03 -3.71 7.82
CA PHE A 652 40.81 -2.47 7.90
C PHE A 652 42.10 -2.69 8.70
N ALA A 653 42.02 -3.32 9.88
CA ALA A 653 43.20 -3.61 10.69
C ALA A 653 44.27 -4.40 9.92
N ILE A 654 43.86 -5.43 9.16
CA ILE A 654 44.74 -6.22 8.30
C ILE A 654 45.37 -5.34 7.21
N ARG A 655 44.55 -4.60 6.45
CA ARG A 655 45.03 -3.77 5.34
C ARG A 655 45.96 -2.65 5.81
N ALA A 656 45.61 -1.97 6.91
CA ALA A 656 46.40 -0.89 7.50
C ALA A 656 47.77 -1.38 7.99
N ALA A 657 47.80 -2.52 8.70
CA ALA A 657 49.05 -3.12 9.16
C ALA A 657 49.93 -3.58 7.97
N GLN A 658 49.35 -4.20 6.94
CA GLN A 658 50.08 -4.64 5.74
C GLN A 658 50.68 -3.47 4.94
N ARG A 659 49.90 -2.40 4.75
CA ARG A 659 50.31 -1.27 3.91
C ARG A 659 51.31 -0.34 4.58
N THR A 660 51.24 -0.20 5.91
CA THR A 660 51.98 0.84 6.62
C THR A 660 52.89 0.33 7.74
N GLY A 661 52.66 -0.90 8.23
CA GLY A 661 53.36 -1.41 9.41
C GLY A 661 52.97 -0.69 10.72
N CYS A 662 51.78 -0.10 10.80
CA CYS A 662 51.25 0.47 12.03
C CYS A 662 50.78 -0.63 13.01
N HIS A 663 50.45 -0.23 14.25
CA HIS A 663 49.82 -1.09 15.24
C HIS A 663 48.35 -0.73 15.40
N VAL A 664 47.45 -1.66 15.11
CA VAL A 664 45.99 -1.43 15.18
C VAL A 664 45.40 -2.13 16.40
N THR A 665 44.70 -1.37 17.24
CA THR A 665 43.80 -1.90 18.28
C THR A 665 42.36 -1.79 17.76
N GLY A 666 41.72 -2.91 17.44
CA GLY A 666 40.34 -2.96 16.96
C GLY A 666 39.35 -3.34 18.05
N LEU A 667 38.22 -2.63 18.13
CA LEU A 667 37.16 -2.88 19.12
C LEU A 667 35.89 -3.43 18.46
N THR A 668 35.28 -4.48 19.03
CA THR A 668 33.95 -4.96 18.61
C THR A 668 33.11 -5.42 19.81
N LEU A 669 31.78 -5.35 19.65
CA LEU A 669 30.79 -5.89 20.58
C LEU A 669 30.16 -7.20 20.09
N SER A 670 30.58 -7.73 18.94
CA SER A 670 30.14 -9.03 18.44
C SER A 670 31.21 -10.09 18.67
N LYS A 671 30.84 -11.18 19.36
CA LYS A 671 31.73 -12.32 19.60
C LYS A 671 32.04 -13.08 18.32
N GLU A 672 31.08 -13.20 17.41
CA GLU A 672 31.25 -13.89 16.14
C GLU A 672 32.20 -13.13 15.21
N GLN A 673 32.03 -11.80 15.13
CA GLN A 673 32.95 -10.94 14.37
C GLN A 673 34.36 -11.02 14.94
N LEU A 674 34.51 -10.96 16.27
CA LEU A 674 35.82 -11.07 16.91
C LEU A 674 36.51 -12.41 16.60
N ALA A 675 35.77 -13.51 16.65
CA ALA A 675 36.30 -14.85 16.36
C ALA A 675 36.80 -14.96 14.91
N GLU A 676 35.98 -14.55 13.94
CA GLU A 676 36.36 -14.56 12.52
C GLU A 676 37.54 -13.60 12.25
N ALA A 677 37.48 -12.37 12.77
CA ALA A 677 38.53 -11.37 12.61
C ALA A 677 39.88 -11.84 13.18
N THR A 678 39.86 -12.48 14.35
CA THR A 678 41.07 -13.06 14.96
C THR A 678 41.64 -14.18 14.08
N GLY A 679 40.78 -15.04 13.53
CA GLY A 679 41.17 -16.07 12.56
C GLY A 679 41.84 -15.48 11.32
N ARG A 680 41.27 -14.40 10.77
CA ARG A 680 41.80 -13.71 9.58
C ARG A 680 43.12 -13.00 9.83
N VAL A 681 43.26 -12.31 10.98
CA VAL A 681 44.53 -11.69 11.41
C VAL A 681 45.63 -12.74 11.56
N LYS A 682 45.30 -13.88 12.16
CA LYS A 682 46.24 -15.01 12.30
C LYS A 682 46.63 -15.59 10.94
N ALA A 683 45.68 -15.78 10.03
CA ALA A 683 45.95 -16.26 8.68
C ALA A 683 46.83 -15.29 7.86
N ALA A 684 46.72 -13.99 8.13
CA ALA A 684 47.57 -12.95 7.53
C ALA A 684 48.95 -12.80 8.19
N GLY A 685 49.22 -13.46 9.32
CA GLY A 685 50.49 -13.36 10.04
C GLY A 685 50.73 -12.03 10.74
N LEU A 686 49.67 -11.32 11.16
CA LEU A 686 49.74 -9.94 11.68
C LEU A 686 49.49 -9.82 13.18
N GLN A 687 49.62 -10.90 13.95
CA GLN A 687 49.30 -10.92 15.38
C GLN A 687 50.14 -9.94 16.22
N ASP A 688 51.34 -9.60 15.76
CA ASP A 688 52.24 -8.63 16.43
C ASP A 688 51.84 -7.17 16.15
N ASN A 689 51.08 -6.94 15.08
CA ASN A 689 50.66 -5.61 14.62
C ASN A 689 49.18 -5.33 14.90
N VAL A 690 48.34 -6.34 15.07
CA VAL A 690 46.89 -6.19 15.24
C VAL A 690 46.41 -6.85 16.53
N SER A 691 45.77 -6.05 17.39
CA SER A 691 45.13 -6.50 18.63
C SER A 691 43.63 -6.25 18.56
N LEU A 692 42.81 -7.28 18.69
CA LEU A 692 41.35 -7.17 18.64
C LEU A 692 40.73 -7.44 20.01
N LEU A 693 39.81 -6.59 20.45
CA LEU A 693 39.22 -6.59 21.79
C LEU A 693 37.69 -6.65 21.73
N PHE A 694 37.12 -7.52 22.58
CA PHE A 694 35.69 -7.48 22.91
C PHE A 694 35.44 -6.37 23.94
N CYS A 695 35.19 -5.14 23.47
CA CYS A 695 35.16 -3.97 24.34
C CYS A 695 34.26 -2.89 23.74
N ASP A 696 33.43 -2.26 24.58
CA ASP A 696 32.72 -1.04 24.21
C ASP A 696 33.73 0.12 24.15
N TYR A 697 33.65 0.94 23.10
CA TYR A 697 34.58 2.05 22.91
C TYR A 697 34.57 3.06 24.07
N ARG A 698 33.44 3.19 24.78
CA ARG A 698 33.29 4.06 25.96
C ARG A 698 34.19 3.61 27.11
N ASP A 699 34.40 2.30 27.24
CA ASP A 699 35.20 1.67 28.29
C ASP A 699 36.66 1.43 27.88
N CYS A 700 37.03 1.78 26.65
CA CYS A 700 38.39 1.63 26.15
C CYS A 700 39.40 2.38 27.03
N GLN A 701 40.46 1.67 27.43
CA GLN A 701 41.56 2.20 28.22
C GLN A 701 42.63 2.84 27.33
N GLY A 702 43.51 3.68 27.90
CA GLY A 702 44.62 4.29 27.17
C GLY A 702 44.35 5.69 26.61
N ALA A 703 43.76 6.59 27.42
CA ALA A 703 43.57 7.98 27.06
C ALA A 703 44.88 8.66 26.59
N GLY A 704 44.83 9.36 25.46
CA GLY A 704 45.97 10.07 24.86
C GLY A 704 47.07 9.16 24.30
N THR A 705 46.82 7.87 24.07
CA THR A 705 47.87 6.93 23.61
C THR A 705 47.88 6.68 22.10
N PHE A 706 46.81 7.07 21.39
CA PHE A 706 46.67 6.79 19.97
C PHE A 706 47.05 7.99 19.10
N ASP A 707 47.81 7.71 18.04
CA ASP A 707 48.18 8.69 17.02
C ASP A 707 47.00 8.96 16.07
N ARG A 708 46.17 7.92 15.86
CA ARG A 708 45.07 7.89 14.90
C ARG A 708 43.87 7.14 15.44
N VAL A 709 42.67 7.60 15.08
CA VAL A 709 41.42 6.88 15.33
C VAL A 709 40.71 6.68 13.99
N VAL A 710 40.21 5.48 13.73
CA VAL A 710 39.38 5.19 12.56
C VAL A 710 38.07 4.57 13.04
N SER A 711 36.96 5.01 12.46
CA SER A 711 35.63 4.46 12.76
C SER A 711 34.84 4.37 11.46
N ILE A 712 34.53 3.15 11.03
CA ILE A 712 33.87 2.91 9.74
C ILE A 712 32.42 2.48 9.99
N GLU A 713 31.46 3.35 9.65
CA GLU A 713 30.01 3.09 9.74
C GLU A 713 29.58 2.53 11.11
N MET A 714 30.21 3.03 12.18
CA MET A 714 29.89 2.69 13.57
C MET A 714 28.97 3.75 14.20
N ILE A 715 29.10 5.02 13.78
CA ILE A 715 28.41 6.14 14.44
C ILE A 715 26.87 6.02 14.34
N GLU A 716 26.39 5.27 13.35
CA GLU A 716 25.00 4.94 13.10
C GLU A 716 24.40 4.11 14.25
N ALA A 717 25.22 3.37 15.00
CA ALA A 717 24.81 2.59 16.18
C ALA A 717 24.85 3.39 17.49
N VAL A 718 25.33 4.64 17.47
CA VAL A 718 25.51 5.46 18.68
C VAL A 718 24.18 6.04 19.16
N GLY A 719 23.32 6.51 18.25
CA GLY A 719 22.10 7.25 18.59
C GLY A 719 22.34 8.74 18.85
N HIS A 720 21.33 9.57 18.55
CA HIS A 720 21.43 11.03 18.67
C HIS A 720 21.89 11.51 20.05
N GLU A 721 21.33 10.93 21.11
CA GLU A 721 21.59 11.33 22.51
C GLU A 721 23.04 11.07 22.97
N HIS A 722 23.78 10.22 22.25
CA HIS A 722 25.12 9.79 22.64
C HIS A 722 26.24 10.32 21.72
N LEU A 723 25.92 11.13 20.71
CA LEU A 723 26.92 11.73 19.82
C LEU A 723 28.00 12.50 20.59
N GLY A 724 27.60 13.29 21.61
CA GLY A 724 28.56 14.02 22.44
C GLY A 724 29.55 13.10 23.18
N SER A 725 29.07 11.98 23.73
CA SER A 725 29.92 10.99 24.40
C SER A 725 30.87 10.29 23.42
N TYR A 726 30.40 10.03 22.19
CA TYR A 726 31.21 9.46 21.12
C TYR A 726 32.41 10.36 20.76
N PHE A 727 32.16 11.64 20.43
CA PHE A 727 33.24 12.58 20.12
C PHE A 727 34.15 12.88 21.32
N ALA A 728 33.59 12.98 22.53
CA ALA A 728 34.39 13.13 23.75
C ALA A 728 35.34 11.95 23.97
N THR A 729 34.91 10.73 23.62
CA THR A 729 35.76 9.53 23.73
C THR A 729 36.89 9.56 22.71
N ILE A 730 36.61 9.91 21.44
CA ILE A 730 37.65 10.07 20.41
C ILE A 730 38.66 11.14 20.82
N GLY A 731 38.17 12.30 21.28
CA GLY A 731 39.00 13.39 21.78
C GLY A 731 39.87 12.94 22.96
N ARG A 732 39.35 12.13 23.89
CA ARG A 732 40.11 11.55 25.01
C ARG A 732 41.19 10.58 24.55
N MET A 733 40.94 9.77 23.52
CA MET A 733 41.87 8.72 23.07
C MET A 733 43.05 9.24 22.25
N LEU A 734 42.85 10.32 21.49
CA LEU A 734 43.88 10.88 20.62
C LEU A 734 44.97 11.66 21.38
N LYS A 735 46.22 11.57 20.90
CA LYS A 735 47.28 12.52 21.24
C LYS A 735 46.96 13.92 20.70
N PRO A 736 47.46 15.01 21.30
CA PRO A 736 47.43 16.34 20.68
C PRO A 736 48.03 16.29 19.26
N GLY A 737 47.37 16.88 18.27
CA GLY A 737 47.75 16.79 16.85
C GLY A 737 47.38 15.46 16.16
N GLY A 738 46.78 14.51 16.88
CA GLY A 738 46.28 13.25 16.30
C GLY A 738 45.09 13.47 15.36
N LYS A 739 44.89 12.53 14.44
CA LYS A 739 43.80 12.56 13.43
C LYS A 739 42.76 11.48 13.70
N ALA A 740 41.49 11.77 13.46
CA ALA A 740 40.44 10.76 13.35
C ALA A 740 39.82 10.77 11.95
N VAL A 741 39.59 9.60 11.37
CA VAL A 741 38.79 9.45 10.14
C VAL A 741 37.53 8.65 10.47
N ILE A 742 36.38 9.27 10.22
CA ILE A 742 35.06 8.69 10.49
C ILE A 742 34.35 8.53 9.15
N GLN A 743 34.02 7.30 8.76
CA GLN A 743 33.08 7.04 7.67
C GLN A 743 31.68 6.96 8.27
N ALA A 744 30.75 7.78 7.79
CA ALA A 744 29.41 7.88 8.35
C ALA A 744 28.36 8.07 7.25
N ILE A 745 27.31 7.25 7.30
CA ILE A 745 26.05 7.53 6.62
C ILE A 745 25.37 8.69 7.34
N THR A 746 25.02 9.74 6.59
CA THR A 746 24.45 10.96 7.16
C THR A 746 23.11 11.32 6.57
N TYR A 747 22.24 11.86 7.43
CA TYR A 747 21.02 12.53 7.01
C TYR A 747 21.27 14.03 6.78
N PRO A 748 20.63 14.67 5.79
CA PRO A 748 20.77 16.12 5.56
C PRO A 748 20.36 16.97 6.77
N ASP A 749 21.11 18.04 7.05
CA ASP A 749 20.93 18.91 8.21
C ASP A 749 19.56 19.60 8.26
N ASP A 750 19.03 20.01 7.11
CA ASP A 750 17.73 20.71 6.98
C ASP A 750 16.53 19.84 7.39
N ARG A 751 16.69 18.51 7.39
CA ARG A 751 15.63 17.54 7.71
C ARG A 751 15.93 16.69 8.94
N TYR A 752 17.05 16.94 9.60
CA TYR A 752 17.56 16.10 10.68
C TYR A 752 16.66 16.11 11.93
N GLU A 753 16.10 17.27 12.28
CA GLU A 753 15.22 17.40 13.46
C GLU A 753 13.95 16.55 13.31
N ASP A 754 13.32 16.55 12.13
CA ASP A 754 12.16 15.71 11.85
C ASP A 754 12.53 14.21 11.85
N TYR A 755 13.70 13.87 11.31
CA TYR A 755 14.24 12.50 11.34
C TYR A 755 14.48 11.97 12.76
N CYS A 756 14.93 12.82 13.69
CA CYS A 756 15.08 12.47 15.11
C CYS A 756 13.76 12.15 15.80
N ASN A 757 12.64 12.66 15.28
CA ASN A 757 11.32 12.54 15.89
C ASN A 757 10.39 11.52 15.20
N CYS A 758 10.92 10.70 14.27
CA CYS A 758 10.16 9.67 13.56
C CYS A 758 10.88 8.31 13.54
N SER A 759 10.21 7.25 13.10
CA SER A 759 10.79 5.93 12.83
C SER A 759 10.52 5.56 11.37
N ASP A 760 11.36 4.69 10.81
CA ASP A 760 11.31 4.27 9.40
C ASP A 760 11.47 2.75 9.28
N PHE A 761 11.34 2.22 8.06
CA PHE A 761 11.46 0.78 7.81
C PHE A 761 12.81 0.22 8.31
N ILE A 762 13.88 0.99 8.19
CA ILE A 762 15.25 0.58 8.54
C ILE A 762 15.35 0.37 10.06
N ARG A 763 14.90 1.34 10.85
CA ARG A 763 14.92 1.28 12.32
C ARG A 763 14.01 0.20 12.90
N GLU A 764 12.91 -0.11 12.21
CA GLU A 764 11.97 -1.12 12.68
C GLU A 764 12.43 -2.55 12.34
N HIS A 765 12.96 -2.78 11.13
CA HIS A 765 13.14 -4.13 10.56
C HIS A 765 14.58 -4.56 10.27
N ILE A 766 15.53 -3.62 10.14
CA ILE A 766 16.93 -3.89 9.75
C ILE A 766 17.90 -3.54 10.87
N PHE A 767 17.95 -2.28 11.30
CA PHE A 767 18.86 -1.79 12.34
C PHE A 767 18.08 -1.19 13.52
N PRO A 768 17.54 -2.03 14.42
CA PRO A 768 16.93 -1.56 15.66
C PRO A 768 17.90 -0.68 16.46
N GLY A 769 17.47 0.55 16.77
CA GLY A 769 18.31 1.55 17.45
C GLY A 769 19.27 2.33 16.53
N GLY A 770 19.32 2.02 15.24
CA GLY A 770 20.12 2.76 14.27
C GLY A 770 19.68 4.22 14.13
N HIS A 771 20.65 5.12 13.95
CA HIS A 771 20.43 6.55 13.85
C HIS A 771 21.48 7.21 12.96
N LEU A 772 21.06 7.77 11.84
CA LEU A 772 21.94 8.47 10.90
C LEU A 772 22.18 9.91 11.40
N PRO A 773 23.39 10.30 11.86
CA PRO A 773 23.65 11.67 12.28
C PRO A 773 23.67 12.62 11.07
N SER A 774 23.49 13.92 11.29
CA SER A 774 23.85 14.93 10.29
C SER A 774 25.26 15.47 10.52
N VAL A 775 25.87 16.06 9.49
CA VAL A 775 27.20 16.66 9.61
C VAL A 775 27.20 17.82 10.63
N GLY A 776 26.18 18.67 10.60
CA GLY A 776 26.00 19.73 11.61
C GLY A 776 25.85 19.19 13.03
N ALA A 777 25.09 18.11 13.23
CA ALA A 777 24.94 17.48 14.54
C ALA A 777 26.27 16.88 15.06
N MET A 778 27.08 16.29 14.18
CA MET A 778 28.42 15.82 14.53
C MET A 778 29.36 16.96 14.94
N VAL A 779 29.36 18.06 14.18
CA VAL A 779 30.16 19.25 14.50
C VAL A 779 29.74 19.86 15.83
N GLU A 780 28.44 19.93 16.11
CA GLU A 780 27.92 20.39 17.40
C GLU A 780 28.37 19.47 18.55
N ALA A 781 28.24 18.15 18.37
CA ALA A 781 28.61 17.15 19.36
C ALA A 781 30.13 17.12 19.65
N ALA A 782 30.97 17.52 18.69
CA ALA A 782 32.40 17.61 18.85
C ALA A 782 32.87 18.86 19.62
N ARG A 783 31.99 19.84 19.86
CA ARG A 783 32.36 21.08 20.58
C ARG A 783 32.90 20.76 21.98
N GLY A 784 34.00 21.42 22.35
CA GLY A 784 34.65 21.23 23.65
C GLY A 784 35.49 19.95 23.79
N THR A 785 35.55 19.09 22.77
CA THR A 785 36.36 17.85 22.79
C THR A 785 37.80 18.06 22.30
N GLY A 786 38.11 19.24 21.76
CA GLY A 786 39.37 19.56 21.10
C GLY A 786 39.49 19.01 19.68
N LEU A 787 38.42 18.40 19.13
CA LEU A 787 38.36 17.93 17.74
C LEU A 787 37.80 19.01 16.82
N SER A 788 38.46 19.19 15.68
CA SER A 788 38.01 20.09 14.60
C SER A 788 37.88 19.32 13.29
N LEU A 789 36.73 19.42 12.62
CA LEU A 789 36.52 18.85 11.29
C LEU A 789 37.37 19.61 10.28
N ARG A 790 38.12 18.90 9.44
CA ARG A 790 39.04 19.48 8.44
C ARG A 790 38.63 19.19 7.02
N GLU A 791 38.18 17.98 6.74
CA GLU A 791 37.87 17.55 5.39
C GLU A 791 36.66 16.62 5.39
N THR A 792 35.85 16.73 4.33
CA THR A 792 34.71 15.86 4.07
C THR A 792 34.75 15.37 2.62
N THR A 793 34.50 14.09 2.39
CA THR A 793 34.39 13.51 1.05
C THR A 793 33.11 12.68 0.96
N ASP A 794 32.18 13.08 0.09
CA ASP A 794 30.93 12.34 -0.12
C ASP A 794 31.18 11.14 -1.05
N ILE A 795 31.06 9.94 -0.50
CA ILE A 795 31.15 8.67 -1.22
C ILE A 795 29.77 8.01 -1.38
N GLY A 796 28.67 8.72 -1.09
CA GLY A 796 27.31 8.17 -1.08
C GLY A 796 26.92 7.47 -2.38
N LEU A 797 27.31 8.03 -3.54
CA LEU A 797 27.01 7.44 -4.85
C LEU A 797 27.71 6.08 -5.07
N HIS A 798 28.86 5.83 -4.44
CA HIS A 798 29.50 4.51 -4.47
C HIS A 798 28.76 3.50 -3.58
N TYR A 799 28.02 3.98 -2.57
CA TYR A 799 27.18 3.10 -1.76
C TYR A 799 25.99 2.58 -2.56
N ALA A 800 25.40 3.41 -3.44
CA ALA A 800 24.34 2.94 -4.33
C ALA A 800 24.80 1.74 -5.18
N VAL A 801 26.03 1.79 -5.73
CA VAL A 801 26.62 0.68 -6.49
C VAL A 801 26.87 -0.54 -5.60
N THR A 802 27.44 -0.33 -4.42
CA THR A 802 27.67 -1.41 -3.43
C THR A 802 26.37 -2.14 -3.06
N LEU A 803 25.30 -1.40 -2.77
CA LEU A 803 23.99 -1.96 -2.41
C LEU A 803 23.32 -2.68 -3.57
N ARG A 804 23.52 -2.20 -4.80
CA ARG A 804 23.04 -2.88 -6.01
C ARG A 804 23.71 -4.23 -6.18
N GLU A 805 25.03 -4.30 -6.02
CA GLU A 805 25.76 -5.57 -6.09
C GLU A 805 25.34 -6.55 -4.99
N TRP A 806 25.18 -6.07 -3.75
CA TRP A 806 24.65 -6.89 -2.66
C TRP A 806 23.24 -7.40 -2.96
N ARG A 807 22.36 -6.53 -3.48
CA ARG A 807 21.01 -6.91 -3.89
C ARG A 807 21.03 -7.98 -4.97
N GLN A 808 21.87 -7.82 -5.99
CA GLN A 808 21.98 -8.79 -7.07
C GLN A 808 22.48 -10.15 -6.57
N ARG A 809 23.54 -10.18 -5.76
CA ARG A 809 24.03 -11.41 -5.13
C ARG A 809 22.97 -12.05 -4.23
N TRP A 810 22.22 -11.26 -3.46
CA TRP A 810 21.12 -11.73 -2.62
C TRP A 810 19.97 -12.35 -3.42
N GLU A 811 19.66 -11.77 -4.58
CA GLU A 811 18.65 -12.29 -5.51
C GLU A 811 19.14 -13.61 -6.16
N ASP A 812 20.39 -13.65 -6.63
CA ASP A 812 20.99 -14.85 -7.24
C ASP A 812 21.13 -16.02 -6.26
N LYS A 813 21.28 -15.73 -4.96
CA LYS A 813 21.43 -16.71 -3.88
C LYS A 813 20.13 -17.04 -3.15
N HIS A 814 18.96 -16.71 -3.70
CA HIS A 814 17.66 -16.97 -3.08
C HIS A 814 17.49 -18.41 -2.55
N ALA A 815 17.85 -19.41 -3.36
CA ALA A 815 17.76 -20.82 -2.96
C ALA A 815 18.76 -21.22 -1.85
N ASP A 816 19.93 -20.58 -1.76
CA ASP A 816 20.87 -20.77 -0.66
C ASP A 816 20.34 -20.15 0.65
N VAL A 817 19.75 -18.95 0.57
CA VAL A 817 19.12 -18.26 1.71
C VAL A 817 18.03 -19.13 2.35
N LEU A 818 17.14 -19.71 1.53
CA LEU A 818 16.08 -20.60 2.06
C LEU A 818 16.66 -21.88 2.67
N ARG A 819 17.77 -22.41 2.13
CA ARG A 819 18.47 -23.59 2.68
C ARG A 819 19.13 -23.34 4.03
N LEU A 820 19.55 -22.10 4.32
CA LEU A 820 20.02 -21.69 5.65
C LEU A 820 18.88 -21.59 6.69
N GLY A 821 17.62 -21.79 6.28
CA GLY A 821 16.46 -21.80 7.18
C GLY A 821 15.72 -20.46 7.26
N TYR A 822 16.11 -19.44 6.48
CA TYR A 822 15.36 -18.18 6.43
C TYR A 822 14.07 -18.34 5.64
N SER A 823 13.05 -17.59 6.06
CA SER A 823 11.78 -17.53 5.33
C SER A 823 11.86 -16.67 4.08
N GLU A 824 10.97 -16.93 3.13
CA GLU A 824 10.72 -16.08 1.97
C GLU A 824 10.46 -14.61 2.37
N ARG A 825 9.74 -14.40 3.47
CA ARG A 825 9.47 -13.07 4.01
C ARG A 825 10.76 -12.36 4.43
N PHE A 826 11.70 -13.09 5.04
CA PHE A 826 13.02 -12.56 5.42
C PHE A 826 13.86 -12.23 4.19
N TRP A 827 13.83 -13.09 3.15
CA TRP A 827 14.51 -12.78 1.88
C TRP A 827 13.98 -11.49 1.24
N ARG A 828 12.66 -11.31 1.19
CA ARG A 828 12.02 -10.07 0.71
C ARG A 828 12.38 -8.85 1.55
N LYS A 829 12.52 -9.02 2.87
CA LYS A 829 12.96 -7.95 3.78
C LYS A 829 14.30 -7.35 3.35
N TYR A 830 15.32 -8.20 3.13
CA TYR A 830 16.65 -7.76 2.71
C TYR A 830 16.66 -7.22 1.28
N ARG A 831 15.89 -7.83 0.36
CA ARG A 831 15.73 -7.29 -1.00
C ARG A 831 15.15 -5.88 -1.00
N PHE A 832 14.12 -5.63 -0.19
CA PHE A 832 13.52 -4.30 -0.03
C PHE A 832 14.52 -3.32 0.58
N TYR A 833 15.20 -3.73 1.64
CA TYR A 833 16.23 -2.94 2.31
C TYR A 833 17.32 -2.46 1.33
N PHE A 834 17.93 -3.38 0.57
CA PHE A 834 18.97 -3.00 -0.37
C PHE A 834 18.45 -2.06 -1.45
N ALA A 835 17.27 -2.34 -2.02
CA ALA A 835 16.69 -1.48 -3.06
C ALA A 835 16.34 -0.07 -2.54
N TYR A 836 15.82 0.02 -1.31
CA TYR A 836 15.45 1.29 -0.68
C TYR A 836 16.69 2.14 -0.39
N CYS A 837 17.73 1.54 0.19
CA CYS A 837 18.99 2.24 0.45
C CYS A 837 19.73 2.59 -0.86
N GLU A 838 19.76 1.69 -1.85
CA GLU A 838 20.32 1.93 -3.19
C GLU A 838 19.74 3.22 -3.77
N ALA A 839 18.42 3.31 -3.86
CA ALA A 839 17.72 4.48 -4.39
C ALA A 839 17.97 5.74 -3.55
N SER A 840 18.04 5.61 -2.22
CA SER A 840 18.27 6.72 -1.30
C SER A 840 19.63 7.38 -1.51
N PHE A 841 20.68 6.59 -1.73
CA PHE A 841 22.01 7.11 -2.05
C PHE A 841 22.09 7.64 -3.49
N ASP A 842 21.49 6.95 -4.47
CA ASP A 842 21.52 7.36 -5.88
C ASP A 842 20.86 8.72 -6.13
N ALA A 843 19.83 9.02 -5.35
CA ALA A 843 19.10 10.29 -5.36
C ALA A 843 19.68 11.36 -4.41
N ARG A 844 20.77 11.05 -3.69
CA ARG A 844 21.35 11.90 -2.63
C ARG A 844 20.32 12.33 -1.57
N TYR A 845 19.40 11.41 -1.26
CA TYR A 845 18.44 11.58 -0.18
C TYR A 845 19.11 11.42 1.19
N ILE A 846 20.10 10.52 1.23
CA ILE A 846 21.10 10.35 2.29
C ILE A 846 22.49 10.32 1.66
N HIS A 847 23.51 10.55 2.46
CA HIS A 847 24.91 10.61 2.02
C HIS A 847 25.77 9.65 2.83
N ASN A 848 26.99 9.39 2.36
CA ASN A 848 28.01 8.70 3.15
C ASN A 848 29.31 9.48 3.03
N PHE A 849 29.87 9.93 4.14
CA PHE A 849 31.06 10.79 4.15
C PHE A 849 32.24 10.10 4.79
N HIS A 850 33.43 10.30 4.22
CA HIS A 850 34.68 10.28 4.98
C HIS A 850 34.90 11.65 5.61
N LEU A 851 35.04 11.69 6.93
CA LEU A 851 35.17 12.90 7.74
C LEU A 851 36.50 12.87 8.47
N SER A 852 37.41 13.80 8.15
CA SER A 852 38.71 13.91 8.80
C SER A 852 38.70 14.96 9.90
N TRP A 853 39.05 14.56 11.12
CA TRP A 853 39.08 15.39 12.32
C TRP A 853 40.50 15.49 12.85
N VAL A 854 40.88 16.65 13.37
CA VAL A 854 42.19 16.87 13.99
C VAL A 854 42.00 17.31 15.43
N LYS A 855 42.77 16.71 16.33
CA LYS A 855 42.84 17.16 17.73
C LYS A 855 43.78 18.35 17.86
N ASP A 856 43.27 19.47 18.35
CA ASP A 856 44.04 20.70 18.49
C ASP A 856 45.25 20.51 19.43
N THR A 857 46.37 21.16 19.07
CA THR A 857 47.65 21.06 19.80
C THR A 857 47.74 22.00 21.01
N THR A 858 46.78 22.91 21.18
CA THR A 858 46.76 23.93 22.23
C THR A 858 45.58 23.72 23.18
N LEU A 859 45.79 22.95 24.25
CA LEU A 859 44.95 22.99 25.44
C LEU A 859 45.83 23.02 26.68
N THR A 860 46.16 24.24 27.15
CA THR A 860 46.45 24.47 28.57
C THR A 860 45.16 24.21 29.36
N PRO A 861 45.21 23.56 30.54
CA PRO A 861 44.01 23.32 31.33
C PRO A 861 43.58 24.64 31.99
N ALA A 862 42.56 25.30 31.43
CA ALA A 862 41.91 26.41 32.11
C ALA A 862 40.86 25.85 33.08
N VAL A 863 41.30 25.62 34.32
CA VAL A 863 40.44 25.54 35.50
C VAL A 863 39.78 26.91 35.70
N GLU A 864 38.47 26.87 36.00
CA GLU A 864 37.65 27.88 36.68
C GLU A 864 38.11 29.34 36.66
N GLN A 865 37.45 30.18 35.86
CA GLN A 865 36.94 31.52 36.21
C GLN A 865 36.62 32.31 34.92
N ALA A 866 35.33 32.63 34.72
CA ALA A 866 34.89 33.95 34.24
C ALA A 866 33.36 33.92 34.04
N ASP A 867 32.65 34.24 35.12
CA ASP A 867 31.35 34.89 35.02
C ASP A 867 31.55 36.36 34.58
N ALA A 868 30.53 36.94 33.96
CA ALA A 868 30.34 38.36 33.67
C ALA A 868 31.39 39.07 32.78
N SER A 869 31.05 39.24 31.48
CA SER A 869 30.88 40.58 30.87
C SER A 869 30.81 40.53 29.34
N ARG A 870 30.08 41.51 28.78
CA ARG A 870 30.03 41.96 27.38
C ARG A 870 28.90 41.38 26.52
N GLY A 871 27.75 42.04 26.67
CA GLY A 871 26.89 42.28 25.52
C GLY A 871 27.61 43.15 24.48
N ARG A 872 27.33 42.88 23.20
CA ARG A 872 27.41 43.84 22.12
C ARG A 872 26.44 43.45 21.02
N SER A 873 25.65 44.44 20.62
CA SER A 873 24.76 44.42 19.47
C SER A 873 25.54 44.28 18.16
N VAL A 874 24.94 43.60 17.19
CA VAL A 874 25.27 43.79 15.78
C VAL A 874 24.00 44.26 15.10
N ALA A 875 24.04 45.50 14.63
CA ALA A 875 23.04 46.11 13.77
C ALA A 875 23.24 45.61 12.33
N LEU A 876 22.14 45.35 11.63
CA LEU A 876 22.09 45.35 10.17
C LEU A 876 20.93 46.27 9.75
N ALA A 877 21.26 47.23 8.90
CA ALA A 877 20.44 48.36 8.49
C ALA A 877 20.05 48.28 7.01
N GLY A 878 18.88 48.84 6.68
CA GLY A 878 18.44 49.34 5.36
C GLY A 878 17.85 48.30 4.41
N ALA A 879 16.76 48.51 3.66
CA ALA A 879 15.82 49.61 3.36
C ALA A 879 14.67 48.98 2.48
N PRO A 880 13.68 49.69 1.88
CA PRO A 880 13.15 51.05 2.07
C PRO A 880 11.60 51.10 2.29
N MET A 881 11.09 52.28 2.64
CA MET A 881 9.67 52.65 2.58
C MET A 881 9.25 53.01 1.15
N PHE A 882 8.03 52.62 0.74
CA PHE A 882 7.19 53.40 -0.18
C PHE A 882 5.71 53.35 0.22
N ASN A 883 5.01 54.44 -0.12
CA ASN A 883 3.78 54.95 0.45
C ASN A 883 2.53 54.57 -0.38
N VAL A 884 1.41 54.32 0.32
CA VAL A 884 -0.02 54.61 0.01
C VAL A 884 -0.63 54.19 -1.33
N SER A 885 -1.62 53.27 -1.26
CA SER A 885 -2.98 53.56 -1.74
C SER A 885 -4.01 52.74 -0.94
N ALA A 886 -4.56 53.36 0.10
CA ALA A 886 -5.65 52.81 0.89
C ALA A 886 -6.97 52.96 0.10
N THR A 887 -7.63 51.84 -0.19
CA THR A 887 -9.09 51.62 -0.01
C THR A 887 -9.61 50.33 -0.66
N SER A 888 -8.85 49.65 -1.53
CA SER A 888 -9.23 48.29 -2.03
C SER A 888 -8.49 47.14 -1.34
N ALA A 889 -7.28 47.37 -0.81
CA ALA A 889 -6.47 46.35 -0.14
C ALA A 889 -6.99 45.92 1.25
N ALA A 890 -7.83 46.73 1.91
CA ALA A 890 -8.41 46.35 3.20
C ALA A 890 -9.49 45.26 3.06
N ALA A 891 -10.23 45.24 1.96
CA ALA A 891 -11.18 44.17 1.65
C ALA A 891 -10.48 42.88 1.18
N GLU A 892 -9.34 43.02 0.48
CA GLU A 892 -8.55 41.89 0.00
C GLU A 892 -7.67 41.26 1.10
N ALA A 893 -7.14 42.06 2.03
CA ALA A 893 -6.40 41.58 3.21
C ALA A 893 -7.30 40.83 4.21
N LEU A 894 -8.59 41.20 4.31
CA LEU A 894 -9.56 40.48 5.13
C LEU A 894 -9.85 39.05 4.64
N SER A 895 -9.56 38.75 3.36
CA SER A 895 -9.76 37.43 2.77
C SER A 895 -8.60 36.46 2.96
N ARG A 896 -7.42 36.93 3.43
CA ARG A 896 -6.17 36.14 3.42
C ARG A 896 -5.70 35.60 4.78
N GLU A 897 -6.37 35.89 5.90
CA GLU A 897 -5.90 35.45 7.24
C GLU A 897 -6.71 34.35 7.93
N LEU A 898 -7.58 33.61 7.25
CA LEU A 898 -8.17 32.38 7.81
C LEU A 898 -8.39 31.34 6.70
N PRO A 899 -7.70 30.19 6.67
CA PRO A 899 -8.08 29.10 5.79
C PRO A 899 -9.41 28.53 6.28
N SER A 900 -10.49 28.86 5.57
CA SER A 900 -11.80 28.24 5.73
C SER A 900 -12.22 27.67 4.40
N ASP A 901 -12.27 26.35 4.30
CA ASP A 901 -13.15 25.72 3.33
C ASP A 901 -14.59 25.82 3.87
N PRO A 902 -15.51 26.50 3.16
CA PRO A 902 -16.93 26.59 3.53
C PRO A 902 -17.59 25.22 3.65
N ILE A 903 -17.07 24.19 2.96
CA ILE A 903 -17.58 22.83 2.99
C ILE A 903 -17.26 22.19 4.34
N THR A 904 -16.05 22.36 4.88
CA THR A 904 -15.70 21.91 6.24
C THR A 904 -16.57 22.60 7.30
N GLN A 905 -16.90 23.88 7.10
CA GLN A 905 -17.83 24.62 7.99
C GLN A 905 -19.26 24.07 7.91
N ALA A 906 -19.76 23.84 6.69
CA ALA A 906 -21.07 23.24 6.46
C ALA A 906 -21.13 21.80 7.00
N LEU A 907 -20.08 21.00 6.83
CA LEU A 907 -20.01 19.60 7.26
C LEU A 907 -19.86 19.45 8.79
N LEU A 908 -19.14 20.34 9.47
CA LEU A 908 -19.07 20.33 10.94
C LEU A 908 -20.33 20.91 11.58
N ALA A 909 -20.91 21.97 11.01
CA ALA A 909 -22.22 22.47 11.43
C ALA A 909 -23.29 21.40 11.20
N LEU A 910 -23.25 20.71 10.06
CA LEU A 910 -24.09 19.56 9.75
C LEU A 910 -23.80 18.38 10.67
N TYR A 911 -22.55 18.09 11.05
CA TYR A 911 -22.20 17.03 11.99
C TYR A 911 -22.76 17.31 13.39
N PHE A 912 -22.59 18.53 13.92
CA PHE A 912 -23.16 18.88 15.24
C PHE A 912 -24.69 19.02 15.20
N PHE A 913 -25.25 19.49 14.08
CA PHE A 913 -26.68 19.51 13.84
C PHE A 913 -27.27 18.09 13.73
N LEU A 914 -26.63 17.20 12.97
CA LEU A 914 -27.02 15.80 12.83
C LEU A 914 -26.78 15.01 14.12
N ALA A 915 -25.72 15.29 14.88
CA ALA A 915 -25.51 14.72 16.21
C ALA A 915 -26.61 15.19 17.18
N GLY A 916 -27.01 16.47 17.13
CA GLY A 916 -28.18 16.96 17.86
C GLY A 916 -29.51 16.34 17.41
N MET A 917 -29.66 16.02 16.12
CA MET A 917 -30.85 15.34 15.58
C MET A 917 -30.89 13.83 15.86
N LEU A 918 -29.74 13.16 15.91
CA LEU A 918 -29.58 11.74 16.28
C LEU A 918 -29.89 11.53 17.77
N VAL A 919 -29.69 12.56 18.59
CA VAL A 919 -30.03 12.60 20.02
C VAL A 919 -31.46 13.14 20.21
N LYS A 920 -32.42 12.58 19.47
CA LYS A 920 -33.85 12.85 19.67
C LYS A 920 -34.31 12.19 20.96
N GLY A 921 -34.67 12.98 21.98
CA GLY A 921 -35.31 12.43 23.19
C GLY A 921 -35.55 13.39 24.34
N HIS A 922 -34.71 14.42 24.55
CA HIS A 922 -34.78 15.26 25.74
C HIS A 922 -34.97 16.76 25.45
N ALA A 923 -35.74 17.46 26.31
CA ALA A 923 -36.28 18.80 26.07
C ALA A 923 -35.26 19.93 25.91
N TYR A 924 -33.99 19.70 26.28
CA TYR A 924 -32.92 20.71 26.34
C TYR A 924 -31.75 20.48 25.38
N MET A 925 -31.74 19.37 24.63
CA MET A 925 -30.61 19.04 23.74
C MET A 925 -30.42 20.05 22.60
N TRP A 926 -31.44 20.85 22.28
CA TRP A 926 -31.34 21.96 21.33
C TRP A 926 -30.38 23.07 21.79
N LEU A 927 -30.08 23.19 23.09
CA LEU A 927 -29.14 24.19 23.61
C LEU A 927 -27.70 23.93 23.18
N LEU A 928 -27.33 22.67 22.95
CA LEU A 928 -25.99 22.27 22.58
C LEU A 928 -25.53 22.96 21.27
N PRO A 929 -26.26 22.85 20.14
CA PRO A 929 -25.91 23.59 18.93
C PRO A 929 -26.09 25.10 19.09
N CYS A 930 -27.09 25.58 19.82
CA CYS A 930 -27.32 27.02 20.03
C CYS A 930 -26.17 27.72 20.76
N VAL A 931 -25.69 27.15 21.87
CA VAL A 931 -24.56 27.71 22.63
C VAL A 931 -23.28 27.67 21.81
N SER A 932 -23.01 26.54 21.13
CA SER A 932 -21.81 26.41 20.29
C SER A 932 -21.78 27.45 19.16
N CYS A 933 -22.91 27.66 18.47
CA CYS A 933 -23.04 28.68 17.43
C CYS A 933 -22.88 30.10 18.00
N THR A 934 -23.47 30.38 19.17
CA THR A 934 -23.37 31.69 19.81
C THR A 934 -21.93 32.03 20.18
N CYS A 935 -21.18 31.08 20.76
CA CYS A 935 -19.76 31.27 21.06
C CYS A 935 -18.91 31.44 19.79
N ALA A 936 -19.22 30.70 18.72
CA ALA A 936 -18.55 30.83 17.43
C ALA A 936 -18.76 32.21 16.79
N VAL A 937 -19.94 32.81 16.93
CA VAL A 937 -20.20 34.19 16.47
C VAL A 937 -19.52 35.20 17.39
N ALA A 938 -19.60 34.99 18.71
CA ALA A 938 -19.03 35.90 19.71
C ALA A 938 -17.51 36.10 19.54
N ILE A 939 -16.78 35.11 19.00
CA ILE A 939 -15.33 35.24 18.75
C ILE A 939 -14.97 36.39 17.82
N HIS A 940 -15.81 36.65 16.81
CA HIS A 940 -15.59 37.76 15.88
C HIS A 940 -15.86 39.10 16.56
N GLY A 941 -16.90 39.17 17.41
CA GLY A 941 -17.18 40.36 18.23
C GLY A 941 -16.07 40.66 19.23
N VAL A 942 -15.60 39.64 19.97
CA VAL A 942 -14.50 39.78 20.93
C VAL A 942 -13.21 40.18 20.24
N HIS A 943 -12.91 39.63 19.06
CA HIS A 943 -11.79 40.05 18.23
C HIS A 943 -11.91 41.53 17.85
N ALA A 944 -13.02 41.95 17.25
CA ALA A 944 -13.24 43.33 16.82
C ALA A 944 -13.12 44.33 17.98
N VAL A 945 -13.73 44.02 19.13
CA VAL A 945 -13.64 44.86 20.33
C VAL A 945 -12.22 44.86 20.91
N SER A 946 -11.55 43.71 21.00
CA SER A 946 -10.18 43.62 21.52
C SER A 946 -9.17 44.36 20.63
N GLN A 947 -9.35 44.32 19.30
CA GLN A 947 -8.56 45.11 18.36
C GLN A 947 -8.67 46.60 18.65
N VAL A 948 -9.87 47.10 18.98
CA VAL A 948 -10.09 48.52 19.25
C VAL A 948 -9.60 48.91 20.64
N VAL A 949 -9.94 48.12 21.67
CA VAL A 949 -9.86 48.55 23.08
C VAL A 949 -8.59 48.09 23.78
N VAL A 950 -7.97 46.98 23.38
CA VAL A 950 -6.87 46.35 24.13
C VAL A 950 -5.55 46.55 23.39
N ALA A 951 -4.76 47.55 23.80
CA ALA A 951 -3.48 47.85 23.14
C ALA A 951 -2.47 46.67 23.09
N PRO A 952 -2.32 45.84 24.14
CA PRO A 952 -1.47 44.65 24.07
C PRO A 952 -1.92 43.60 23.06
N TYR A 953 -3.24 43.49 22.81
CA TYR A 953 -3.82 42.49 21.90
C TYR A 953 -3.30 42.64 20.47
N ARG A 954 -3.16 43.89 20.00
CA ARG A 954 -2.65 44.21 18.65
C ARG A 954 -1.22 43.72 18.41
N ARG A 955 -0.46 43.46 19.48
CA ARG A 955 0.94 42.99 19.44
C ARG A 955 1.05 41.47 19.55
N LEU A 956 -0.05 40.77 19.82
CA LEU A 956 -0.08 39.31 19.88
C LEU A 956 -0.01 38.72 18.46
N THR A 957 0.64 37.57 18.33
CA THR A 957 0.60 36.78 17.09
C THR A 957 -0.83 36.33 16.78
N PRO A 958 -1.19 36.02 15.53
CA PRO A 958 -2.55 35.56 15.18
C PRO A 958 -3.01 34.36 16.02
N HIS A 959 -2.09 33.46 16.34
CA HIS A 959 -2.34 32.33 17.23
C HIS A 959 -2.63 32.78 18.68
N ALA A 960 -1.87 33.72 19.23
CA ALA A 960 -2.12 34.25 20.58
C ALA A 960 -3.39 35.12 20.65
N GLN A 961 -3.75 35.80 19.55
CA GLN A 961 -5.02 36.52 19.42
C GLN A 961 -6.23 35.57 19.45
N ALA A 962 -6.13 34.40 18.79
CA ALA A 962 -7.16 33.36 18.85
C ALA A 962 -7.34 32.82 20.29
N TRP A 963 -6.24 32.55 21.00
CA TRP A 963 -6.29 32.16 22.42
C TRP A 963 -6.91 33.23 23.31
N TRP A 964 -6.54 34.49 23.12
CA TRP A 964 -7.12 35.62 23.86
C TRP A 964 -8.63 35.70 23.70
N CYS A 965 -9.14 35.63 22.45
CA CYS A 965 -10.57 35.67 22.19
C CYS A 965 -11.31 34.48 22.81
N ALA A 966 -10.73 33.29 22.67
CA ALA A 966 -11.30 32.07 23.24
C ALA A 966 -11.33 32.07 24.76
N ASP A 967 -10.24 32.51 25.40
CA ASP A 967 -10.12 32.57 26.86
C ASP A 967 -11.04 33.64 27.45
N LEU A 968 -11.28 34.76 26.76
CA LEU A 968 -12.29 35.75 27.16
C LEU A 968 -13.71 35.20 27.11
N ILE A 969 -14.07 34.49 26.02
CA ILE A 969 -15.39 33.84 25.91
C ILE A 969 -15.54 32.77 27.01
N HIS A 970 -14.50 31.98 27.23
CA HIS A 970 -14.48 30.98 28.30
C HIS A 970 -14.63 31.64 29.66
N LEU A 971 -13.97 32.76 29.93
CA LEU A 971 -14.07 33.47 31.20
C LEU A 971 -15.50 33.95 31.47
N VAL A 972 -16.15 34.54 30.46
CA VAL A 972 -17.54 35.00 30.57
C VAL A 972 -18.49 33.82 30.78
N PHE A 973 -18.27 32.73 30.04
CA PHE A 973 -19.04 31.49 30.18
C PHE A 973 -18.89 30.91 31.60
N SER A 974 -17.66 30.71 32.07
CA SER A 974 -17.34 30.18 33.40
C SER A 974 -17.94 31.03 34.51
N ALA A 975 -17.82 32.36 34.42
CA ALA A 975 -18.41 33.26 35.40
C ALA A 975 -19.95 33.14 35.45
N SER A 976 -20.59 33.06 34.27
CA SER A 976 -22.05 32.92 34.15
C SER A 976 -22.53 31.58 34.71
N MET A 977 -21.85 30.49 34.37
CA MET A 977 -22.18 29.15 34.83
C MET A 977 -21.94 28.98 36.33
N ALA A 978 -20.86 29.55 36.86
CA ALA A 978 -20.59 29.53 38.29
C ALA A 978 -21.65 30.31 39.08
N ALA A 979 -22.07 31.49 38.60
CA ALA A 979 -23.13 32.27 39.23
C ALA A 979 -24.48 31.53 39.20
N ALA A 980 -24.88 31.03 38.03
CA ALA A 980 -26.14 30.31 37.85
C ALA A 980 -26.22 29.02 38.70
N SER A 981 -25.13 28.25 38.74
CA SER A 981 -25.08 27.01 39.53
C SER A 981 -25.04 27.31 41.03
N THR A 982 -24.39 28.40 41.46
CA THR A 982 -24.37 28.84 42.87
C THR A 982 -25.76 29.26 43.33
N LEU A 983 -26.46 30.07 42.53
CA LEU A 983 -27.84 30.50 42.82
C LEU A 983 -28.78 29.30 42.95
N TYR A 984 -28.65 28.31 42.06
CA TYR A 984 -29.42 27.08 42.14
C TYR A 984 -29.14 26.30 43.43
N LEU A 985 -27.87 26.06 43.77
CA LEU A 985 -27.51 25.31 44.99
C LEU A 985 -27.90 26.03 46.29
N LEU A 986 -27.97 27.36 46.28
CA LEU A 986 -28.47 28.14 47.43
C LEU A 986 -29.99 27.98 47.60
N GLN A 987 -30.73 27.82 46.50
CA GLN A 987 -32.19 27.60 46.52
C GLN A 987 -32.53 26.15 46.86
N GLU A 988 -31.75 25.19 46.35
CA GLU A 988 -31.99 23.75 46.50
C GLU A 988 -30.76 23.04 47.07
N PRO A 989 -30.42 23.23 48.36
CA PRO A 989 -29.24 22.60 48.98
C PRO A 989 -29.34 21.07 49.05
N ALA A 990 -30.56 20.52 48.94
CA ALA A 990 -30.80 19.08 48.82
C ALA A 990 -30.22 18.49 47.52
N ALA A 991 -30.01 19.29 46.48
CA ALA A 991 -29.42 18.86 45.21
C ALA A 991 -28.01 18.25 45.35
N LEU A 992 -27.30 18.52 46.45
CA LEU A 992 -25.99 17.93 46.74
C LEU A 992 -26.05 16.47 47.25
N LYS A 993 -27.24 15.92 47.55
CA LYS A 993 -27.42 14.55 48.05
C LYS A 993 -27.77 13.58 46.93
N LEU A 994 -27.02 12.47 46.79
CA LEU A 994 -27.21 11.50 45.69
C LEU A 994 -28.55 10.75 45.71
N HIS A 995 -29.07 10.46 46.91
CA HIS A 995 -30.23 9.59 47.10
C HIS A 995 -31.56 10.33 47.27
N ASP A 996 -31.53 11.67 47.25
CA ASP A 996 -32.69 12.54 47.48
C ASP A 996 -32.67 13.68 46.45
N GLN A 997 -32.75 13.29 45.17
CA GLN A 997 -32.74 14.25 44.07
C GLN A 997 -34.05 15.04 44.08
N PRO A 998 -34.03 16.38 43.94
CA PRO A 998 -35.24 17.18 43.86
C PRO A 998 -36.07 16.76 42.63
N ALA A 999 -37.40 16.77 42.78
CA ALA A 999 -38.33 16.35 41.72
C ALA A 999 -38.25 17.23 40.46
N ASP A 1000 -37.76 18.47 40.60
CA ASP A 1000 -37.51 19.38 39.48
C ASP A 1000 -36.03 19.37 39.07
N THR A 1001 -35.76 18.83 37.87
CA THR A 1001 -34.43 18.75 37.26
C THR A 1001 -34.27 19.68 36.06
N HIS A 1002 -35.23 20.58 35.80
CA HIS A 1002 -35.24 21.44 34.62
C HIS A 1002 -34.05 22.40 34.56
N GLN A 1003 -33.79 23.15 35.64
CA GLN A 1003 -32.69 24.13 35.67
C GLN A 1003 -31.29 23.46 35.57
N PRO A 1004 -30.98 22.39 36.31
CA PRO A 1004 -29.70 21.66 36.17
C PRO A 1004 -29.48 21.05 34.80
N SER A 1005 -30.53 20.49 34.19
CA SER A 1005 -30.45 19.92 32.85
C SER A 1005 -30.12 20.99 31.80
N LEU A 1006 -30.67 22.21 31.97
CA LEU A 1006 -30.36 23.36 31.12
C LEU A 1006 -28.89 23.78 31.24
N LEU A 1007 -28.36 23.83 32.46
CA LEU A 1007 -26.97 24.21 32.73
C LEU A 1007 -25.96 23.18 32.19
N VAL A 1008 -26.26 21.89 32.33
CA VAL A 1008 -25.43 20.79 31.81
C VAL A 1008 -25.46 20.75 30.28
N ALA A 1009 -26.64 20.94 29.66
CA ALA A 1009 -26.77 21.01 28.20
C ALA A 1009 -26.02 22.22 27.60
N ALA A 1010 -26.10 23.39 28.27
CA ALA A 1010 -25.36 24.58 27.85
C ALA A 1010 -23.83 24.36 27.92
N SER A 1011 -23.35 23.68 28.95
CA SER A 1011 -21.92 23.35 29.12
C SER A 1011 -21.42 22.36 28.09
N ALA A 1012 -22.22 21.35 27.73
CA ALA A 1012 -21.91 20.47 26.62
C ALA A 1012 -21.76 21.25 25.30
N GLY A 1013 -22.64 22.22 25.03
CA GLY A 1013 -22.53 23.13 23.89
C GLY A 1013 -21.25 23.97 23.88
N PHE A 1014 -20.85 24.48 25.04
CA PHE A 1014 -19.59 25.21 25.18
C PHE A 1014 -18.35 24.33 24.94
N PHE A 1015 -18.33 23.11 25.49
CA PHE A 1015 -17.22 22.16 25.26
C PHE A 1015 -17.11 21.74 23.79
N ALA A 1016 -18.24 21.58 23.09
CA ALA A 1016 -18.25 21.35 21.64
C ALA A 1016 -17.60 22.52 20.88
N PHE A 1017 -17.92 23.77 21.22
CA PHE A 1017 -17.28 24.95 20.65
C PHE A 1017 -15.77 24.98 20.92
N TYR A 1018 -15.34 24.71 22.16
CA TYR A 1018 -13.92 24.75 22.50
C TYR A 1018 -13.12 23.64 21.80
N LEU A 1019 -13.70 22.44 21.67
CA LEU A 1019 -13.13 21.35 20.89
C LEU A 1019 -13.01 21.72 19.40
N TRP A 1020 -14.04 22.34 18.82
CA TRP A 1020 -14.01 22.88 17.46
C TRP A 1020 -12.88 23.89 17.28
N LEU A 1021 -12.69 24.80 18.23
CA LEU A 1021 -11.62 25.79 18.19
C LEU A 1021 -10.24 25.12 18.18
N CYS A 1022 -10.00 24.13 19.05
CA CYS A 1022 -8.74 23.37 19.09
C CYS A 1022 -8.43 22.68 17.76
N ILE A 1023 -9.45 22.10 17.13
CA ILE A 1023 -9.32 21.42 15.83
C ILE A 1023 -9.06 22.44 14.71
N ARG A 1024 -9.84 23.53 14.67
CA ARG A 1024 -9.75 24.58 13.63
C ARG A 1024 -8.36 25.19 13.52
N TYR A 1025 -7.73 25.50 14.65
CA TYR A 1025 -6.42 26.16 14.68
C TYR A 1025 -5.23 25.18 14.68
N ARG A 1026 -5.47 23.89 14.40
CA ARG A 1026 -4.44 22.83 14.36
C ARG A 1026 -3.55 22.79 15.62
N LEU A 1027 -4.14 23.02 16.78
CA LEU A 1027 -3.42 23.20 18.05
C LEU A 1027 -2.88 21.88 18.65
N PHE A 1028 -2.91 20.79 17.89
CA PHE A 1028 -2.63 19.42 18.32
C PHE A 1028 -1.23 19.20 18.90
N THR A 1029 -0.24 19.96 18.43
CA THR A 1029 1.17 19.79 18.83
C THR A 1029 1.46 20.21 20.27
N LYS A 1030 0.60 21.01 20.92
CA LYS A 1030 0.75 21.42 22.33
C LYS A 1030 -0.41 21.01 23.25
N THR A 1031 -1.54 20.51 22.73
CA THR A 1031 -2.76 20.32 23.53
C THR A 1031 -3.58 19.06 23.22
N LEU A 1032 -2.95 17.90 22.92
CA LEU A 1032 -3.65 16.60 22.91
C LEU A 1032 -4.47 16.38 24.19
N GLN A 1033 -3.90 16.80 25.32
CA GLN A 1033 -4.55 16.76 26.63
C GLN A 1033 -5.85 17.58 26.67
N ALA A 1034 -5.90 18.75 26.00
CA ALA A 1034 -7.12 19.56 25.95
C ALA A 1034 -8.18 18.90 25.06
N VAL A 1035 -7.79 18.34 23.90
CA VAL A 1035 -8.71 17.62 23.03
C VAL A 1035 -9.34 16.45 23.77
N LEU A 1036 -8.54 15.60 24.41
CA LEU A 1036 -9.03 14.49 25.24
C LEU A 1036 -9.93 14.97 26.38
N GLN A 1037 -9.55 16.06 27.06
CA GLN A 1037 -10.34 16.66 28.13
C GLN A 1037 -11.72 17.12 27.62
N TYR A 1038 -11.77 17.94 26.57
CA TYR A 1038 -13.02 18.51 26.07
C TYR A 1038 -13.91 17.48 25.36
N THR A 1039 -13.33 16.47 24.69
CA THR A 1039 -14.10 15.33 24.16
C THR A 1039 -14.72 14.52 25.29
N THR A 1040 -13.96 14.25 26.36
CA THR A 1040 -14.48 13.53 27.54
C THR A 1040 -15.61 14.32 28.21
N LEU A 1041 -15.41 15.62 28.46
CA LEU A 1041 -16.41 16.49 29.06
C LEU A 1041 -17.68 16.62 28.18
N LEU A 1042 -17.52 16.75 26.86
CA LEU A 1042 -18.63 16.77 25.91
C LEU A 1042 -19.46 15.49 25.99
N LEU A 1043 -18.82 14.32 26.02
CA LEU A 1043 -19.52 13.03 26.12
C LEU A 1043 -20.24 12.89 27.47
N LEU A 1044 -19.56 13.22 28.58
CA LEU A 1044 -20.15 13.11 29.92
C LEU A 1044 -21.35 14.04 30.09
N PHE A 1045 -21.21 15.32 29.75
CA PHE A 1045 -22.28 16.30 29.91
C PHE A 1045 -23.38 16.12 28.87
N GLY A 1046 -23.04 15.69 27.64
CA GLY A 1046 -24.01 15.38 26.59
C GLY A 1046 -24.90 14.19 26.96
N VAL A 1047 -24.32 13.11 27.49
CA VAL A 1047 -25.10 11.94 27.92
C VAL A 1047 -25.90 12.24 29.20
N ALA A 1048 -25.31 12.96 30.17
CA ALA A 1048 -26.02 13.39 31.37
C ALA A 1048 -27.24 14.28 31.05
N ALA A 1049 -27.12 15.18 30.07
CA ALA A 1049 -28.22 16.02 29.62
C ALA A 1049 -29.31 15.25 28.84
N TYR A 1050 -28.97 14.12 28.23
CA TYR A 1050 -29.88 13.31 27.42
C TYR A 1050 -30.73 12.35 28.27
N GLU A 1051 -30.11 11.61 29.19
CA GLU A 1051 -30.78 10.56 29.97
C GLU A 1051 -31.56 11.12 31.19
N GLY A 1052 -31.35 12.40 31.56
CA GLY A 1052 -32.01 13.02 32.72
C GLY A 1052 -31.62 12.40 34.09
N LEU A 1053 -30.63 11.50 34.11
CA LEU A 1053 -30.20 10.76 35.29
C LEU A 1053 -29.03 11.44 35.98
N ALA A 1054 -29.13 11.60 37.31
CA ALA A 1054 -28.05 12.03 38.20
C ALA A 1054 -27.25 13.25 37.68
N VAL A 1055 -27.95 14.30 37.28
CA VAL A 1055 -27.36 15.56 36.76
C VAL A 1055 -26.62 16.34 37.87
N MET A 1056 -26.97 16.13 39.13
CA MET A 1056 -26.50 16.98 40.24
C MET A 1056 -25.04 16.79 40.67
N PRO A 1057 -24.45 15.58 40.72
CA PRO A 1057 -23.02 15.41 40.95
C PRO A 1057 -22.18 16.08 39.86
N PHE A 1058 -22.66 16.06 38.62
CA PHE A 1058 -22.02 16.77 37.50
C PHE A 1058 -22.21 18.28 37.61
N LEU A 1059 -23.39 18.77 38.04
CA LEU A 1059 -23.63 20.20 38.30
C LEU A 1059 -22.73 20.74 39.42
N ALA A 1060 -22.57 20.01 40.53
CA ALA A 1060 -21.68 20.39 41.62
C ALA A 1060 -20.21 20.40 41.17
N THR A 1061 -19.78 19.37 40.42
CA THR A 1061 -18.43 19.30 39.85
C THR A 1061 -18.19 20.42 38.83
N MET A 1062 -19.21 20.76 38.04
CA MET A 1062 -19.19 21.86 37.07
C MET A 1062 -19.06 23.20 37.78
N LEU A 1063 -19.88 23.51 38.78
CA LEU A 1063 -19.79 24.74 39.56
C LEU A 1063 -18.37 24.93 40.11
N CYS A 1064 -17.86 23.89 40.78
CA CYS A 1064 -16.52 23.86 41.33
C CYS A 1064 -15.46 24.10 40.23
N SER A 1065 -15.57 23.42 39.08
CA SER A 1065 -14.67 23.60 37.95
C SER A 1065 -14.66 25.02 37.38
N GLU A 1066 -15.84 25.60 37.20
CA GLU A 1066 -15.99 26.93 36.59
C GLU A 1066 -15.48 28.04 37.51
N VAL A 1067 -15.62 27.90 38.84
CA VAL A 1067 -15.00 28.81 39.82
C VAL A 1067 -13.48 28.84 39.66
N TYR A 1068 -12.83 27.68 39.50
CA TYR A 1068 -11.40 27.65 39.21
C TYR A 1068 -11.07 28.23 37.83
N SER A 1069 -11.86 27.88 36.80
CA SER A 1069 -11.64 28.36 35.42
C SER A 1069 -11.61 29.89 35.36
N VAL A 1070 -12.45 30.58 36.13
CA VAL A 1070 -12.43 32.05 36.23
C VAL A 1070 -11.05 32.57 36.64
N PHE A 1071 -10.48 32.07 37.75
CA PHE A 1071 -9.17 32.53 38.23
C PHE A 1071 -8.02 32.12 37.30
N PHE A 1072 -8.07 30.90 36.76
CA PHE A 1072 -7.09 30.41 35.80
C PHE A 1072 -7.06 31.26 34.51
N LEU A 1073 -8.23 31.57 33.95
CA LEU A 1073 -8.35 32.36 32.73
C LEU A 1073 -7.97 33.82 32.96
N LEU A 1074 -8.29 34.39 34.12
CA LEU A 1074 -7.80 35.72 34.51
C LEU A 1074 -6.27 35.78 34.58
N SER A 1075 -5.64 34.77 35.17
CA SER A 1075 -4.18 34.63 35.24
C SER A 1075 -3.56 34.49 33.84
N LYS A 1076 -4.16 33.66 32.97
CA LYS A 1076 -3.73 33.45 31.58
C LYS A 1076 -3.88 34.71 30.72
N LEU A 1077 -4.97 35.44 30.85
CA LEU A 1077 -5.20 36.71 30.16
C LEU A 1077 -4.25 37.81 30.67
N GLN A 1078 -3.94 37.86 31.96
CA GLN A 1078 -2.90 38.76 32.49
C GLN A 1078 -1.51 38.46 31.92
N ASN A 1079 -1.19 37.18 31.67
CA ASN A 1079 0.06 36.78 31.01
C ASN A 1079 0.10 37.26 29.56
N LEU A 1080 -0.98 37.03 28.80
CA LEU A 1080 -1.10 37.50 27.41
C LEU A 1080 -1.08 39.03 27.32
N ALA A 1081 -1.64 39.74 28.31
CA ALA A 1081 -1.60 41.19 28.38
C ALA A 1081 -0.23 41.76 28.84
N GLY A 1082 0.74 40.90 29.20
CA GLY A 1082 2.08 41.32 29.64
C GLY A 1082 2.12 42.01 31.02
N VAL A 1083 1.13 41.77 31.89
CA VAL A 1083 1.08 42.36 33.24
C VAL A 1083 2.28 41.86 34.04
N ARG A 1084 3.15 42.73 34.57
CA ARG A 1084 4.40 42.30 35.24
C ARG A 1084 4.15 41.45 36.51
N PRO A 1085 5.01 40.45 36.81
CA PRO A 1085 4.87 39.55 37.96
C PRO A 1085 4.78 40.24 39.33
N ALA A 1086 5.36 41.44 39.47
CA ALA A 1086 5.49 42.14 40.76
C ALA A 1086 4.30 43.05 41.14
N THR A 1087 3.21 43.03 40.39
CA THR A 1087 2.03 43.86 40.74
C THR A 1087 1.17 43.15 41.80
N GLY A 1088 0.72 43.88 42.84
CA GLY A 1088 -0.11 43.30 43.91
C GLY A 1088 -1.37 42.59 43.40
N ALA A 1089 -1.93 43.07 42.28
CA ALA A 1089 -3.07 42.45 41.60
C ALA A 1089 -2.76 41.06 41.01
N ARG A 1090 -1.59 40.87 40.38
CA ARG A 1090 -1.19 39.58 39.79
C ARG A 1090 -0.87 38.55 40.86
N THR A 1091 -0.17 38.96 41.93
CA THR A 1091 0.10 38.09 43.08
C THR A 1091 -1.17 37.63 43.77
N LEU A 1092 -2.19 38.51 43.88
CA LEU A 1092 -3.50 38.16 44.42
C LEU A 1092 -4.22 37.14 43.53
N VAL A 1093 -4.28 37.37 42.21
CA VAL A 1093 -4.91 36.44 41.26
C VAL A 1093 -4.24 35.06 41.28
N GLN A 1094 -2.91 34.99 41.34
CA GLN A 1094 -2.18 33.71 41.41
C GLN A 1094 -2.43 32.96 42.72
N ARG A 1095 -2.54 33.65 43.86
CA ARG A 1095 -2.91 33.04 45.15
C ARG A 1095 -4.33 32.51 45.13
N LEU A 1096 -5.26 33.28 44.56
CA LEU A 1096 -6.66 32.88 44.41
C LEU A 1096 -6.81 31.70 43.43
N GLU A 1097 -6.05 31.69 42.32
CA GLU A 1097 -5.98 30.59 41.37
C GLU A 1097 -5.52 29.30 42.05
N TRP A 1098 -4.44 29.35 42.84
CA TRP A 1098 -3.93 28.19 43.58
C TRP A 1098 -4.91 27.69 44.65
N GLY A 1099 -5.47 28.61 45.44
CA GLY A 1099 -6.50 28.27 46.42
C GLY A 1099 -7.71 27.62 45.74
N ALA A 1100 -8.13 28.16 44.59
CA ALA A 1100 -9.25 27.62 43.83
C ALA A 1100 -8.95 26.28 43.15
N LEU A 1101 -7.72 26.04 42.71
CA LEU A 1101 -7.31 24.75 42.14
C LEU A 1101 -7.52 23.63 43.16
N ILE A 1102 -7.12 23.85 44.41
CA ILE A 1102 -7.23 22.83 45.46
C ILE A 1102 -8.68 22.72 45.93
N LEU A 1103 -9.29 23.83 46.36
CA LEU A 1103 -10.60 23.85 47.02
C LEU A 1103 -11.77 23.59 46.05
N PHE A 1104 -11.68 24.12 44.83
CA PHE A 1104 -12.79 24.09 43.87
C PHE A 1104 -12.51 23.17 42.67
N ARG A 1105 -11.33 22.57 42.52
CA ARG A 1105 -11.10 21.61 41.41
C ARG A 1105 -10.64 20.24 41.89
N VAL A 1106 -9.55 20.14 42.64
CA VAL A 1106 -9.01 18.83 43.06
C VAL A 1106 -9.95 18.11 44.03
N VAL A 1107 -10.31 18.75 45.14
CA VAL A 1107 -11.14 18.12 46.19
C VAL A 1107 -12.52 17.70 45.68
N PRO A 1108 -13.27 18.55 44.93
CA PRO A 1108 -14.59 18.17 44.44
C PRO A 1108 -14.57 17.05 43.41
N HIS A 1109 -13.58 16.98 42.50
CA HIS A 1109 -13.51 15.89 41.51
C HIS A 1109 -13.15 14.55 42.16
N LEU A 1110 -12.28 14.55 43.18
CA LEU A 1110 -11.99 13.36 43.97
C LEU A 1110 -13.23 12.88 44.72
N ALA A 1111 -13.95 13.79 45.38
CA ALA A 1111 -15.21 13.47 46.05
C ALA A 1111 -16.25 12.91 45.07
N ALA A 1112 -16.42 13.55 43.91
CA ALA A 1112 -17.33 13.08 42.86
C ALA A 1112 -16.92 11.69 42.32
N SER A 1113 -15.62 11.40 42.22
CA SER A 1113 -15.13 10.09 41.76
C SER A 1113 -15.41 8.98 42.76
N VAL A 1114 -15.23 9.26 44.06
CA VAL A 1114 -15.60 8.33 45.15
C VAL A 1114 -17.11 8.10 45.14
N ILE A 1115 -17.89 9.16 44.97
CA ILE A 1115 -19.34 9.11 44.90
C ILE A 1115 -19.82 8.25 43.71
N VAL A 1116 -19.28 8.48 42.50
CA VAL A 1116 -19.62 7.68 41.31
C VAL A 1116 -19.21 6.22 41.52
N ALA A 1117 -18.01 5.96 42.06
CA ALA A 1117 -17.52 4.61 42.32
C ALA A 1117 -18.39 3.83 43.32
N CYS A 1118 -18.88 4.49 44.37
CA CYS A 1118 -19.70 3.88 45.43
C CYS A 1118 -21.17 3.68 45.05
N CYS A 1119 -21.66 4.30 43.97
CA CYS A 1119 -23.08 4.27 43.59
C CYS A 1119 -23.30 3.80 42.13
N PRO A 1120 -22.83 2.60 41.73
CA PRO A 1120 -23.02 2.10 40.36
C PRO A 1120 -24.51 1.93 40.00
N GLY A 1121 -25.36 1.62 40.99
CA GLY A 1121 -26.82 1.49 40.80
C GLY A 1121 -27.55 2.82 40.51
N ALA A 1122 -26.88 3.96 40.63
CA ALA A 1122 -27.43 5.25 40.20
C ALA A 1122 -27.36 5.45 38.67
N PHE A 1123 -26.68 4.55 37.95
CA PHE A 1123 -26.51 4.58 36.50
C PHE A 1123 -27.36 3.47 35.86
N ASN A 1124 -28.41 3.83 35.12
CA ASN A 1124 -29.32 2.86 34.48
C ASN A 1124 -28.67 2.00 33.37
N HIS A 1125 -27.41 2.26 32.99
CA HIS A 1125 -26.70 1.53 31.95
C HIS A 1125 -25.21 1.34 32.31
N SER A 1126 -24.71 0.09 32.22
CA SER A 1126 -23.34 -0.28 32.59
C SER A 1126 -22.26 0.40 31.73
N GLY A 1127 -22.56 0.66 30.46
CA GLY A 1127 -21.70 1.44 29.57
C GLY A 1127 -21.55 2.89 30.00
N TYR A 1128 -22.59 3.49 30.58
CA TYR A 1128 -22.56 4.89 31.03
C TYR A 1128 -21.75 5.02 32.33
N TYR A 1129 -21.94 4.08 33.27
CA TYR A 1129 -21.09 3.97 34.45
C TYR A 1129 -19.60 3.84 34.08
N SER A 1130 -19.28 2.98 33.10
CA SER A 1130 -17.92 2.76 32.64
C SER A 1130 -17.30 4.02 32.03
N LEU A 1131 -18.08 4.75 31.21
CA LEU A 1131 -17.66 6.02 30.61
C LEU A 1131 -17.46 7.12 31.67
N ALA A 1132 -18.36 7.21 32.65
CA ALA A 1132 -18.27 8.14 33.78
C ALA A 1132 -17.04 7.88 34.64
N MET A 1133 -16.77 6.61 34.97
CA MET A 1133 -15.58 6.20 35.72
C MET A 1133 -14.29 6.51 34.95
N LEU A 1134 -14.23 6.17 33.66
CA LEU A 1134 -13.06 6.46 32.83
C LEU A 1134 -12.80 7.97 32.75
N GLY A 1135 -13.85 8.77 32.54
CA GLY A 1135 -13.73 10.22 32.48
C GLY A 1135 -13.26 10.84 33.80
N MET A 1136 -13.76 10.35 34.94
CA MET A 1136 -13.31 10.78 36.27
C MET A 1136 -11.83 10.45 36.53
N VAL A 1137 -11.38 9.25 36.14
CA VAL A 1137 -9.96 8.85 36.23
C VAL A 1137 -9.08 9.78 35.38
N CYS A 1138 -9.47 10.03 34.14
CA CYS A 1138 -8.74 10.95 33.26
C CYS A 1138 -8.67 12.37 33.85
N MET A 1139 -9.80 12.90 34.36
CA MET A 1139 -9.86 14.23 34.97
C MET A 1139 -8.96 14.35 36.21
N ASN A 1140 -8.98 13.36 37.10
CA ASN A 1140 -8.12 13.36 38.28
C ASN A 1140 -6.64 13.23 37.94
N TYR A 1141 -6.29 12.41 36.94
CA TYR A 1141 -4.91 12.33 36.44
C TYR A 1141 -4.41 13.69 35.93
N MET A 1142 -5.25 14.41 35.18
CA MET A 1142 -4.91 15.76 34.71
C MET A 1142 -4.78 16.77 35.85
N ASN A 1143 -5.65 16.70 36.85
CA ASN A 1143 -5.57 17.56 38.04
C ASN A 1143 -4.29 17.26 38.85
N TYR A 1144 -3.91 15.98 38.99
CA TYR A 1144 -2.66 15.56 39.62
C TYR A 1144 -1.43 16.11 38.87
N GLN A 1145 -1.41 16.04 37.54
CA GLN A 1145 -0.37 16.64 36.70
C GLN A 1145 -0.26 18.16 36.93
N LYS A 1146 -1.40 18.87 37.05
CA LYS A 1146 -1.41 20.32 37.31
C LYS A 1146 -0.83 20.68 38.68
N VAL A 1147 -1.14 19.90 39.73
CA VAL A 1147 -0.61 20.11 41.08
C VAL A 1147 0.89 19.81 41.13
N THR A 1148 1.33 18.70 40.54
CA THR A 1148 2.74 18.26 40.57
C THR A 1148 3.66 19.13 39.72
N LYS A 1149 3.23 19.53 38.52
CA LYS A 1149 3.99 20.47 37.66
C LYS A 1149 3.90 21.91 38.15
N GLY A 1150 2.78 22.32 38.74
CA GLY A 1150 2.59 23.65 39.32
C GLY A 1150 3.56 23.95 40.46
N TYR A 1151 3.95 22.93 41.26
CA TYR A 1151 4.88 23.09 42.37
C TYR A 1151 6.36 23.20 41.93
N SER A 1152 6.70 22.79 40.70
CA SER A 1152 8.08 22.81 40.20
C SER A 1152 8.44 24.03 39.34
N SER A 1153 7.52 24.98 39.11
CA SER A 1153 7.77 26.12 38.23
C SER A 1153 7.98 27.42 39.01
N LYS A 1154 9.25 27.81 39.17
CA LYS A 1154 9.60 29.24 39.13
C LYS A 1154 9.02 29.83 37.83
N PRO A 1155 8.54 31.08 37.83
CA PRO A 1155 7.83 31.63 36.69
C PRO A 1155 8.72 31.63 35.44
N HIS A 1156 8.36 30.81 34.46
CA HIS A 1156 8.98 30.79 33.14
C HIS A 1156 8.75 32.14 32.45
N ALA A 1157 9.81 32.92 32.34
CA ALA A 1157 9.99 33.88 31.26
C ALA A 1157 10.73 33.15 30.12
N SER A 1158 9.97 32.70 29.12
CA SER A 1158 10.47 32.32 27.80
C SER A 1158 9.34 32.49 26.79
#